data_AF-A0A3M1I1E7-F1
#
_entry.id   AF-A0A3M1I1E7-F1
#
_cell.length_a   1.000
_cell.length_b   1.000
_cell.length_c   1.000
_cell.angle_alpha   90.00
_cell.angle_beta   90.00
_cell.angle_gamma   90.00
#
_symmetry.space_group_name_H-M   'P 1'
#
loop_
_entity.id
_entity.type
_entity.pdbx_description
1 polymer ?
#
loop_
_entity_poly.entity_id
_entity_poly.type
_entity_poly.pdbx_seq_one_letter_code
_entity_poly.pdbx_strand_id
1 'polypeptide(L)'
;MKRFNLLALAFAIFFLFLIQMLGSLIRAIYVLDLLKTSLDEKALGLLFLFSPLLLLLAPRRPSAPLFWVLFGLLIVARGLTPYLNTSGRMLAAGVGTGAASLLLPLLLSADWPESKRAAHGLAASLGMALAVMLSIFLRTVDYSLDYSLQPEGGWVGWGLGIALGVLVAKLGRVEARGEQGNTRAATPAILGMYMVIGLMYFAFSAPAVIARWTEGDYRLIVGAVSLLTAIWMTATMRRPEWSERITGKGLMLWNALFTLSLSLTILAHRVPFPPTPDSPPIVIGPPSWVQQIPLAVTLLLFPVLFLDLRILWERVRQAGLSPRALVPGMMLGNLALILMVFAQIFSNVWGYVEPVSPWFRNKFCLPYLLMAGLVTLIVGGRAAPTPEQQRASEKPSIRIWSAILGILFAATLVATVLTTRVRAFAPRDHTLVVMTYNIQQANDVFGEASHDRQLALMEKISPDIIALQESDSVRISLNNVDLVRYYAGKLGYHAYYGPRTVTGTFGTAILSKFPLENTHSVFTFSDQDEIGIAVAEVHVGGQRFTIYNVHPDGSDTAMLVFAQTLLDLIDSKDHVIALGDYNLRPYEQPYQMIAAKLTNAWESARETASGETISEEDRIDHIFLSPSFTVLDATYLLPPDSATDHPVHWATIGW
;
A
#
# COMPACT_ATOMS: atom_id res chain seq x y z
N MET A 1 -33.16 10.39 -9.34
CA MET A 1 -32.30 10.68 -8.17
C MET A 1 -32.17 12.19 -7.99
N LYS A 2 -32.12 12.70 -6.76
CA LYS A 2 -31.84 14.12 -6.48
C LYS A 2 -30.44 14.50 -7.01
N ARG A 3 -30.23 15.75 -7.45
CA ARG A 3 -28.93 16.26 -7.95
C ARG A 3 -27.78 16.05 -6.96
N PHE A 4 -28.02 16.26 -5.66
CA PHE A 4 -27.05 15.96 -4.60
C PHE A 4 -26.47 14.53 -4.68
N ASN A 5 -27.33 13.53 -4.89
CA ASN A 5 -26.89 12.14 -4.99
C ASN A 5 -26.03 11.90 -6.23
N LEU A 6 -26.36 12.54 -7.35
CA LEU A 6 -25.56 12.46 -8.58
C LEU A 6 -24.17 13.06 -8.35
N LEU A 7 -24.10 14.20 -7.66
CA LEU A 7 -22.84 14.87 -7.33
C LEU A 7 -21.96 14.03 -6.39
N ALA A 8 -22.53 13.44 -5.33
CA ALA A 8 -21.79 12.58 -4.41
C ALA A 8 -21.22 11.32 -5.10
N LEU A 9 -22.00 10.70 -6.00
CA LEU A 9 -21.52 9.58 -6.81
C LEU A 9 -20.44 10.00 -7.81
N ALA A 10 -20.58 11.17 -8.43
CA ALA A 10 -19.55 11.69 -9.33
C ALA A 10 -18.23 11.92 -8.58
N PHE A 11 -18.28 12.50 -7.39
CA PHE A 11 -17.10 12.65 -6.54
C PHE A 11 -16.51 11.31 -6.10
N ALA A 12 -17.35 10.29 -5.83
CA ALA A 12 -16.85 8.97 -5.48
C ALA A 12 -15.99 8.35 -6.59
N ILE A 13 -16.48 8.37 -7.83
CA ILE A 13 -15.71 7.82 -8.96
C ILE A 13 -14.48 8.69 -9.24
N PHE A 14 -14.61 10.02 -9.16
CA PHE A 14 -13.48 10.94 -9.34
C PHE A 14 -12.36 10.69 -8.32
N PHE A 15 -12.67 10.60 -7.02
CA PHE A 15 -11.67 10.35 -5.99
C PHE A 15 -11.08 8.94 -6.08
N LEU A 16 -11.88 7.94 -6.45
CA LEU A 16 -11.37 6.59 -6.72
C LEU A 16 -10.35 6.62 -7.85
N PHE A 17 -10.67 7.28 -8.98
CA PHE A 17 -9.75 7.40 -10.11
C PHE A 17 -8.51 8.20 -9.75
N LEU A 18 -8.64 9.28 -8.98
CA LEU A 18 -7.49 10.06 -8.51
C LEU A 18 -6.51 9.18 -7.69
N ILE A 19 -7.03 8.40 -6.74
CA ILE A 19 -6.22 7.51 -5.90
C ILE A 19 -5.56 6.42 -6.77
N GLN A 20 -6.32 5.80 -7.68
CA GLN A 20 -5.84 4.73 -8.56
C GLN A 20 -4.74 5.23 -9.52
N MET A 21 -4.94 6.40 -10.14
CA MET A 21 -3.98 6.96 -11.08
C MET A 21 -2.72 7.47 -10.38
N LEU A 22 -2.87 8.11 -9.23
CA LEU A 22 -1.73 8.54 -8.41
C LEU A 22 -0.89 7.33 -7.97
N GLY A 23 -1.52 6.28 -7.42
CA GLY A 23 -0.81 5.10 -6.98
C GLY A 23 -0.16 4.31 -8.12
N SER A 24 -0.82 4.25 -9.29
CA SER A 24 -0.24 3.62 -10.47
C SER A 24 0.95 4.40 -11.03
N LEU A 25 0.91 5.74 -10.98
CA LEU A 25 2.01 6.60 -11.40
C LEU A 25 3.23 6.40 -10.49
N ILE A 26 3.03 6.50 -9.17
CA ILE A 26 4.11 6.32 -8.19
C ILE A 26 4.73 4.93 -8.34
N ARG A 27 3.90 3.88 -8.48
CA ARG A 27 4.40 2.51 -8.68
C ARG A 27 5.21 2.36 -9.95
N ALA A 28 4.73 2.86 -11.09
CA ALA A 28 5.44 2.69 -12.35
C ALA A 28 6.77 3.44 -12.37
N ILE A 29 6.84 4.64 -11.77
CA ILE A 29 8.11 5.37 -11.62
C ILE A 29 9.07 4.56 -10.73
N TYR A 30 8.61 4.14 -9.56
CA TYR A 30 9.44 3.41 -8.60
C TYR A 30 10.00 2.10 -9.18
N VAL A 31 9.19 1.28 -9.84
CA VAL A 31 9.64 0.02 -10.45
C VAL A 31 10.69 0.27 -11.54
N LEU A 32 10.52 1.30 -12.38
CA LEU A 32 11.48 1.61 -13.44
C LEU A 32 12.80 2.16 -12.89
N ASP A 33 12.76 2.99 -11.84
CA ASP A 33 13.96 3.50 -11.16
C ASP A 33 14.67 2.38 -10.37
N LEU A 34 13.92 1.43 -9.79
CA LEU A 34 14.47 0.30 -9.04
C LEU A 34 15.35 -0.59 -9.92
N LEU A 35 14.91 -0.90 -11.15
CA LEU A 35 15.70 -1.70 -12.11
C LEU A 35 17.09 -1.12 -12.42
N LYS A 36 17.24 0.20 -12.32
CA LYS A 36 18.51 0.89 -12.60
C LYS A 36 19.23 1.32 -11.33
N THR A 37 18.67 0.98 -10.16
CA THR A 37 19.15 1.37 -8.83
C THR A 37 19.54 2.85 -8.74
N SER A 38 18.84 3.72 -9.48
CA SER A 38 19.15 5.14 -9.60
C SER A 38 17.92 5.92 -10.09
N LEU A 39 17.82 7.18 -9.65
CA LEU A 39 16.78 8.10 -10.16
C LEU A 39 17.15 8.54 -11.57
N ASP A 40 16.36 8.13 -12.57
CA ASP A 40 16.60 8.45 -13.97
C ASP A 40 15.56 9.44 -14.55
N GLU A 41 15.50 9.57 -15.88
CA GLU A 41 14.52 10.44 -16.54
C GLU A 41 13.05 10.06 -16.28
N LYS A 42 12.75 8.85 -15.80
CA LYS A 42 11.40 8.39 -15.44
C LYS A 42 10.89 9.11 -14.19
N ALA A 43 11.76 9.59 -13.31
CA ALA A 43 11.40 10.48 -12.21
C ALA A 43 10.73 11.78 -12.71
N LEU A 44 10.96 12.20 -13.95
CA LEU A 44 10.23 13.32 -14.58
C LEU A 44 8.73 13.05 -14.71
N GLY A 45 8.26 11.81 -14.59
CA GLY A 45 6.84 11.46 -14.46
C GLY A 45 6.16 12.18 -13.29
N LEU A 46 6.89 12.58 -12.25
CA LEU A 46 6.34 13.41 -11.17
C LEU A 46 5.89 14.81 -11.65
N LEU A 47 6.37 15.29 -12.79
CA LEU A 47 5.94 16.57 -13.38
C LEU A 47 4.46 16.59 -13.75
N PHE A 48 3.81 15.43 -13.94
CA PHE A 48 2.35 15.37 -14.15
C PHE A 48 1.56 15.95 -12.96
N LEU A 49 2.09 15.85 -11.73
CA LEU A 49 1.49 16.47 -10.55
C LEU A 49 1.55 18.00 -10.59
N PHE A 50 2.45 18.58 -11.38
CA PHE A 50 2.55 20.03 -11.59
C PHE A 50 1.72 20.53 -12.78
N SER A 51 0.95 19.65 -13.43
CA SER A 51 0.02 20.03 -14.51
C SER A 51 -0.96 21.18 -14.18
N PRO A 52 -1.39 21.45 -12.93
CA PRO A 52 -2.20 22.64 -12.64
C PRO A 52 -1.55 23.98 -13.05
N LEU A 53 -0.23 24.05 -13.26
CA LEU A 53 0.42 25.24 -13.84
C LEU A 53 -0.14 25.61 -15.22
N LEU A 54 -0.65 24.65 -15.99
CA LEU A 54 -1.27 24.89 -17.29
C LEU A 54 -2.52 25.77 -17.19
N LEU A 55 -3.19 25.82 -16.04
CA LEU A 55 -4.34 26.72 -15.83
C LEU A 55 -3.93 28.19 -15.87
N LEU A 56 -2.67 28.53 -15.58
CA LEU A 56 -2.17 29.89 -15.71
C LEU A 56 -2.27 30.39 -17.17
N LEU A 57 -2.24 29.48 -18.15
CA LEU A 57 -2.42 29.76 -19.57
C LEU A 57 -3.90 29.75 -20.01
N ALA A 58 -4.77 29.00 -19.34
CA ALA A 58 -6.20 28.84 -19.68
C ALA A 58 -7.08 29.99 -19.16
N PRO A 59 -7.98 30.63 -19.94
CA PRO A 59 -8.72 31.85 -19.54
C PRO A 59 -9.34 31.80 -18.13
N ARG A 60 -9.49 32.98 -17.47
CA ARG A 60 -10.02 33.11 -16.09
C ARG A 60 -11.31 32.33 -15.85
N ARG A 61 -12.16 32.24 -16.88
CA ARG A 61 -13.31 31.34 -16.94
C ARG A 61 -13.01 30.24 -17.96
N PRO A 62 -12.58 29.05 -17.52
CA PRO A 62 -12.33 27.95 -18.43
C PRO A 62 -13.62 27.55 -19.16
N SER A 63 -13.49 27.23 -20.44
CA SER A 63 -14.62 26.90 -21.31
C SER A 63 -15.13 25.48 -21.01
N ALA A 64 -16.43 25.24 -21.21
CA ALA A 64 -17.02 23.90 -21.07
C ALA A 64 -16.29 22.81 -21.90
N PRO A 65 -15.79 23.10 -23.12
CA PRO A 65 -14.95 22.16 -23.87
C PRO A 65 -13.69 21.70 -23.12
N LEU A 66 -12.97 22.61 -22.44
CA LEU A 66 -11.76 22.23 -21.69
C LEU A 66 -12.08 21.22 -20.60
N PHE A 67 -13.18 21.43 -19.86
CA PHE A 67 -13.63 20.50 -18.84
C PHE A 67 -13.89 19.10 -19.43
N TRP A 68 -14.62 19.00 -20.54
CA TRP A 68 -14.92 17.73 -21.19
C TRP A 68 -13.70 17.05 -21.82
N VAL A 69 -12.73 17.82 -22.33
CA VAL A 69 -11.45 17.29 -22.81
C VAL A 69 -10.67 16.65 -21.66
N LEU A 70 -10.49 17.39 -20.55
CA LEU A 70 -9.79 16.85 -19.37
C LEU A 70 -10.51 15.62 -18.80
N PHE A 71 -11.84 15.64 -18.82
CA PHE A 71 -12.66 14.51 -18.42
C PHE A 71 -12.47 13.28 -19.31
N GLY A 72 -12.48 13.48 -20.64
CA GLY A 72 -12.20 12.42 -21.61
C GLY A 72 -10.79 11.85 -21.45
N LEU A 73 -9.79 12.72 -21.23
CA LEU A 73 -8.42 12.32 -20.94
C LEU A 73 -8.33 11.45 -19.69
N LEU A 74 -8.99 11.84 -18.59
CA LEU A 74 -9.02 11.04 -17.36
C LEU A 74 -9.62 9.64 -17.61
N ILE A 75 -10.75 9.54 -18.31
CA ILE A 75 -11.40 8.25 -18.58
C ILE A 75 -10.53 7.37 -19.47
N VAL A 76 -10.03 7.91 -20.58
CA VAL A 76 -9.23 7.13 -21.53
C VAL A 76 -7.93 6.69 -20.86
N ALA A 77 -7.23 7.60 -20.18
CA ALA A 77 -6.02 7.27 -19.46
C ALA A 77 -6.27 6.17 -18.43
N ARG A 78 -7.29 6.32 -17.58
CA ARG A 78 -7.64 5.34 -16.55
C ARG A 78 -8.09 4.00 -17.13
N GLY A 79 -8.87 4.02 -18.21
CA GLY A 79 -9.35 2.81 -18.87
C GLY A 79 -8.23 2.02 -19.55
N LEU A 80 -7.19 2.70 -20.06
CA LEU A 80 -6.04 2.06 -20.69
C LEU A 80 -5.01 1.51 -19.70
N THR A 81 -4.82 2.15 -18.53
CA THR A 81 -3.84 1.77 -17.50
C THR A 81 -3.63 0.25 -17.28
N PRO A 82 -4.68 -0.58 -17.09
CA PRO A 82 -4.51 -2.02 -16.81
C PRO A 82 -3.92 -2.82 -17.98
N TYR A 83 -4.06 -2.33 -19.22
CA TYR A 83 -3.66 -3.05 -20.44
C TYR A 83 -2.28 -2.66 -20.97
N LEU A 84 -1.61 -1.75 -20.26
CA LEU A 84 -0.30 -1.24 -20.66
C LEU A 84 0.80 -1.87 -19.81
N ASN A 85 1.95 -2.05 -20.46
CA ASN A 85 3.21 -2.38 -19.81
C ASN A 85 3.65 -1.27 -18.85
N THR A 86 4.66 -1.48 -18.02
CA THR A 86 5.04 -0.54 -16.93
C THR A 86 5.34 0.87 -17.45
N SER A 87 6.06 0.99 -18.57
CA SER A 87 6.34 2.29 -19.21
C SER A 87 5.08 2.99 -19.72
N GLY A 88 4.20 2.27 -20.44
CA GLY A 88 2.92 2.82 -20.92
C GLY A 88 1.99 3.17 -19.77
N ARG A 89 1.98 2.35 -18.71
CA ARG A 89 1.24 2.57 -17.48
C ARG A 89 1.70 3.84 -16.77
N MET A 90 3.01 4.12 -16.71
CA MET A 90 3.55 5.38 -16.20
C MET A 90 2.97 6.59 -16.94
N LEU A 91 2.97 6.55 -18.28
CA LEU A 91 2.45 7.65 -19.10
C LEU A 91 0.94 7.82 -18.95
N ALA A 92 0.17 6.74 -19.02
CA ALA A 92 -1.28 6.78 -18.84
C ALA A 92 -1.65 7.24 -17.43
N ALA A 93 -1.02 6.68 -16.40
CA ALA A 93 -1.19 7.10 -15.00
C ALA A 93 -0.82 8.56 -14.79
N GLY A 94 0.25 9.04 -15.43
CA GLY A 94 0.68 10.43 -15.45
C GLY A 94 -0.38 11.36 -16.07
N VAL A 95 -0.84 11.06 -17.28
CA VAL A 95 -1.89 11.82 -17.97
C VAL A 95 -3.18 11.84 -17.15
N GLY A 96 -3.60 10.70 -16.61
CA GLY A 96 -4.81 10.63 -15.79
C GLY A 96 -4.68 11.38 -14.46
N THR A 97 -3.53 11.29 -13.79
CA THR A 97 -3.24 12.07 -12.58
C THR A 97 -3.26 13.56 -12.88
N GLY A 98 -2.59 13.99 -13.96
CA GLY A 98 -2.57 15.39 -14.36
C GLY A 98 -3.94 15.92 -14.77
N ALA A 99 -4.73 15.13 -15.52
CA ALA A 99 -6.10 15.46 -15.87
C ALA A 99 -6.99 15.59 -14.62
N ALA A 100 -6.86 14.67 -13.65
CA ALA A 100 -7.59 14.75 -12.38
C ALA A 100 -7.17 15.97 -11.55
N SER A 101 -5.87 16.27 -11.47
CA SER A 101 -5.34 17.47 -10.83
C SER A 101 -5.88 18.75 -11.50
N LEU A 102 -6.00 18.80 -12.82
CA LEU A 102 -6.58 19.92 -13.56
C LEU A 102 -8.11 20.03 -13.41
N LEU A 103 -8.81 18.91 -13.27
CA LEU A 103 -10.26 18.88 -13.03
C LEU A 103 -10.64 19.35 -11.63
N LEU A 104 -9.83 19.04 -10.61
CA LEU A 104 -10.11 19.41 -9.22
C LEU A 104 -10.45 20.90 -9.01
N PRO A 105 -9.67 21.88 -9.50
CA PRO A 105 -9.99 23.31 -9.35
C PRO A 105 -11.23 23.71 -10.16
N LEU A 106 -11.52 23.05 -11.29
CA LEU A 106 -12.76 23.24 -12.03
C LEU A 106 -13.96 22.79 -11.19
N LEU A 107 -13.88 21.60 -10.58
CA LEU A 107 -14.92 21.05 -9.70
C LEU A 107 -15.12 21.90 -8.44
N LEU A 108 -14.05 22.47 -7.88
CA LEU A 108 -14.10 23.36 -6.71
C LEU A 108 -14.78 24.70 -7.04
N SER A 109 -14.49 25.27 -8.20
CA SER A 109 -14.99 26.58 -8.64
C SER A 109 -16.35 26.53 -9.34
N ALA A 110 -16.81 25.35 -9.75
CA ALA A 110 -18.05 25.13 -10.47
C ALA A 110 -19.28 25.64 -9.70
N ASP A 111 -20.11 26.46 -10.33
CA ASP A 111 -21.47 26.75 -9.86
C ASP A 111 -22.45 25.76 -10.47
N TRP A 112 -22.91 24.83 -9.64
CA TRP A 112 -23.89 23.81 -10.02
C TRP A 112 -25.31 24.31 -9.69
N PRO A 113 -26.20 24.47 -10.68
CA PRO A 113 -27.53 25.07 -10.47
C PRO A 113 -28.37 24.31 -9.43
N GLU A 114 -29.10 25.06 -8.61
CA GLU A 114 -30.01 24.63 -7.52
C GLU A 114 -29.38 23.99 -6.27
N SER A 115 -28.08 23.72 -6.25
CA SER A 115 -27.44 23.17 -5.05
C SER A 115 -26.99 24.29 -4.10
N LYS A 116 -27.59 24.36 -2.91
CA LYS A 116 -27.15 25.30 -1.84
C LYS A 116 -25.63 25.14 -1.63
N ARG A 117 -24.90 26.24 -1.41
CA ARG A 117 -23.42 26.27 -1.30
C ARG A 117 -22.86 25.21 -0.32
N ALA A 118 -23.57 24.93 0.78
CA ALA A 118 -23.20 23.94 1.79
C ALA A 118 -23.33 22.47 1.34
N ALA A 119 -24.06 22.17 0.26
CA ALA A 119 -24.31 20.81 -0.19
C ALA A 119 -23.09 20.15 -0.88
N HIS A 120 -22.10 20.92 -1.35
CA HIS A 120 -20.99 20.35 -2.13
C HIS A 120 -19.86 19.80 -1.27
N GLY A 121 -19.48 20.48 -0.19
CA GLY A 121 -18.47 19.94 0.73
C GLY A 121 -18.96 18.62 1.33
N LEU A 122 -20.25 18.56 1.66
CA LEU A 122 -20.91 17.32 2.07
C LEU A 122 -20.89 16.24 0.98
N ALA A 123 -21.21 16.58 -0.27
CA ALA A 123 -21.16 15.64 -1.38
C ALA A 123 -19.73 15.13 -1.66
N ALA A 124 -18.71 15.99 -1.57
CA ALA A 124 -17.31 15.60 -1.73
C ALA A 124 -16.85 14.67 -0.60
N SER A 125 -17.24 14.97 0.65
CA SER A 125 -16.97 14.12 1.82
C SER A 125 -17.61 12.74 1.72
N LEU A 126 -18.90 12.66 1.36
CA LEU A 126 -19.58 11.38 1.12
C LEU A 126 -19.02 10.65 -0.10
N GLY A 127 -18.61 11.40 -1.14
CA GLY A 127 -17.96 10.85 -2.32
C GLY A 127 -16.63 10.18 -1.97
N MET A 128 -15.76 10.87 -1.23
CA MET A 128 -14.50 10.29 -0.74
C MET A 128 -14.74 9.04 0.12
N ALA A 129 -15.72 9.08 1.03
CA ALA A 129 -16.07 7.92 1.85
C ALA A 129 -16.51 6.71 0.99
N LEU A 130 -17.34 6.94 -0.03
CA LEU A 130 -17.72 5.87 -0.97
C LEU A 130 -16.52 5.40 -1.82
N ALA A 131 -15.63 6.31 -2.23
CA ALA A 131 -14.41 5.97 -2.98
C ALA A 131 -13.50 5.04 -2.17
N VAL A 132 -13.33 5.31 -0.87
CA VAL A 132 -12.61 4.44 0.06
C VAL A 132 -13.27 3.07 0.15
N MET A 133 -14.59 2.99 0.36
CA MET A 133 -15.29 1.69 0.40
C MET A 133 -15.16 0.90 -0.92
N LEU A 134 -15.23 1.57 -2.07
CA LEU A 134 -15.04 0.96 -3.38
C LEU A 134 -13.60 0.46 -3.57
N SER A 135 -12.60 1.26 -3.20
CA SER A 135 -11.19 0.85 -3.24
C SER A 135 -10.93 -0.38 -2.37
N ILE A 136 -11.47 -0.39 -1.15
CA ILE A 136 -11.37 -1.54 -0.24
C ILE A 136 -12.00 -2.77 -0.88
N PHE A 137 -13.22 -2.65 -1.40
CA PHE A 137 -13.93 -3.76 -2.05
C PHE A 137 -13.14 -4.31 -3.25
N LEU A 138 -12.76 -3.45 -4.19
CA LEU A 138 -12.02 -3.82 -5.40
C LEU A 138 -10.67 -4.47 -5.11
N ARG A 139 -10.00 -4.05 -4.03
CA ARG A 139 -8.77 -4.70 -3.56
C ARG A 139 -9.03 -6.03 -2.87
N THR A 140 -10.10 -6.12 -2.08
CA THR A 140 -10.42 -7.32 -1.30
C THR A 140 -10.85 -8.49 -2.20
N VAL A 141 -11.62 -8.23 -3.26
CA VAL A 141 -12.10 -9.28 -4.18
C VAL A 141 -10.98 -9.93 -4.97
N ASP A 142 -9.84 -9.27 -5.12
CA ASP A 142 -8.67 -9.79 -5.82
C ASP A 142 -7.43 -9.82 -4.90
N TYR A 143 -7.64 -10.30 -3.67
CA TYR A 143 -6.58 -10.70 -2.75
C TYR A 143 -5.54 -9.62 -2.42
N SER A 144 -5.94 -8.34 -2.48
CA SER A 144 -5.18 -7.10 -2.26
C SER A 144 -4.79 -6.32 -3.53
N LEU A 145 -4.84 -6.94 -4.71
CA LEU A 145 -4.73 -6.23 -5.99
C LEU A 145 -6.04 -5.51 -6.28
N ASP A 146 -5.98 -4.28 -6.78
CA ASP A 146 -7.21 -3.61 -7.24
C ASP A 146 -7.67 -4.28 -8.53
N TYR A 147 -8.77 -5.03 -8.46
CA TYR A 147 -9.32 -5.77 -9.60
C TYR A 147 -9.53 -4.89 -10.84
N SER A 148 -9.92 -3.62 -10.64
CA SER A 148 -10.17 -2.70 -11.76
C SER A 148 -8.89 -2.16 -12.43
N LEU A 149 -7.72 -2.44 -11.85
CA LEU A 149 -6.40 -2.15 -12.39
C LEU A 149 -5.68 -3.40 -12.94
N GLN A 150 -6.31 -4.57 -12.90
CA GLN A 150 -5.85 -5.77 -13.61
C GLN A 150 -6.51 -5.87 -14.99
N PRO A 151 -5.86 -6.51 -15.99
CA PRO A 151 -6.43 -6.69 -17.33
C PRO A 151 -7.84 -7.30 -17.32
N GLU A 152 -8.07 -8.31 -16.50
CA GLU A 152 -9.32 -9.09 -16.39
C GLU A 152 -10.48 -8.23 -15.86
N GLY A 153 -10.19 -7.29 -14.95
CA GLY A 153 -11.16 -6.38 -14.35
C GLY A 153 -11.14 -4.96 -14.91
N GLY A 154 -10.30 -4.67 -15.90
CA GLY A 154 -10.12 -3.31 -16.45
C GLY A 154 -11.40 -2.70 -17.04
N TRP A 155 -12.35 -3.53 -17.47
CA TRP A 155 -13.69 -3.10 -17.92
C TRP A 155 -14.47 -2.36 -16.83
N VAL A 156 -14.22 -2.64 -15.55
CA VAL A 156 -14.82 -1.92 -14.42
C VAL A 156 -14.39 -0.46 -14.45
N GLY A 157 -13.13 -0.18 -14.78
CA GLY A 157 -12.61 1.18 -14.96
C GLY A 157 -13.33 1.93 -16.08
N TRP A 158 -13.52 1.30 -17.24
CA TRP A 158 -14.30 1.87 -18.34
C TRP A 158 -15.75 2.13 -17.97
N GLY A 159 -16.40 1.16 -17.32
CA GLY A 159 -17.79 1.27 -16.87
C GLY A 159 -18.00 2.42 -15.87
N LEU A 160 -17.10 2.55 -14.89
CA LEU A 160 -17.11 3.65 -13.94
C LEU A 160 -16.83 5.00 -14.63
N GLY A 161 -15.94 5.04 -15.62
CA GLY A 161 -15.69 6.24 -16.42
C GLY A 161 -16.91 6.71 -17.18
N ILE A 162 -17.59 5.80 -17.90
CA ILE A 162 -18.84 6.09 -18.60
C ILE A 162 -19.92 6.57 -17.61
N ALA A 163 -20.05 5.88 -16.47
CA ALA A 163 -21.00 6.27 -15.42
C ALA A 163 -20.71 7.70 -14.91
N LEU A 164 -19.43 8.03 -14.66
CA LEU A 164 -19.03 9.37 -14.28
C LEU A 164 -19.40 10.41 -15.35
N GLY A 165 -19.21 10.09 -16.63
CA GLY A 165 -19.58 10.98 -17.75
C GLY A 165 -21.08 11.26 -17.80
N VAL A 166 -21.90 10.22 -17.64
CA VAL A 166 -23.35 10.34 -17.55
C VAL A 166 -23.79 11.15 -16.33
N LEU A 167 -23.16 10.93 -15.16
CA LEU A 167 -23.45 11.67 -13.94
C LEU A 167 -23.15 13.17 -14.11
N VAL A 168 -21.97 13.49 -14.65
CA VAL A 168 -21.54 14.88 -14.89
C VAL A 168 -22.41 15.56 -15.94
N ALA A 169 -22.77 14.87 -17.04
CA ALA A 169 -23.67 15.42 -18.06
C ALA A 169 -25.05 15.78 -17.49
N LYS A 170 -25.58 14.96 -16.57
CA LYS A 170 -26.86 15.20 -15.90
C LYS A 170 -26.84 16.35 -14.89
N LEU A 171 -25.66 16.71 -14.38
CA LEU A 171 -25.52 17.82 -13.42
C LEU A 171 -25.59 19.21 -14.10
N GLY A 172 -25.50 19.28 -15.43
CA GLY A 172 -25.66 20.51 -16.22
C GLY A 172 -24.35 21.25 -16.49
N ARG A 173 -24.45 22.45 -17.09
CA ARG A 173 -23.27 23.27 -17.43
C ARG A 173 -22.55 23.74 -16.17
N VAL A 174 -21.26 23.45 -16.10
CA VAL A 174 -20.33 24.02 -15.12
C VAL A 174 -20.03 25.45 -15.53
N GLU A 175 -20.55 26.43 -14.80
CA GLU A 175 -20.16 27.83 -14.96
C GLU A 175 -19.08 28.18 -13.93
N ALA A 176 -17.99 28.80 -14.40
CA ALA A 176 -16.89 29.25 -13.55
C ALA A 176 -17.26 30.56 -12.86
N ARG A 177 -17.09 30.61 -11.53
CA ARG A 177 -17.31 31.82 -10.73
C ARG A 177 -16.48 33.02 -11.21
N GLY A 178 -17.04 34.22 -11.07
CA GLY A 178 -16.29 35.47 -11.13
C GLY A 178 -15.37 35.63 -9.92
N GLU A 179 -14.18 36.21 -10.11
CA GLU A 179 -13.21 36.47 -9.04
C GLU A 179 -13.70 37.55 -8.08
N GLN A 180 -13.85 37.24 -6.80
CA GLN A 180 -14.16 38.23 -5.75
C GLN A 180 -13.39 38.02 -4.42
N GLY A 181 -12.47 37.06 -4.31
CA GLY A 181 -11.87 36.71 -3.01
C GLY A 181 -10.34 36.64 -2.95
N ASN A 182 -9.85 36.39 -1.73
CA ASN A 182 -8.44 36.44 -1.36
C ASN A 182 -7.75 35.07 -1.47
N THR A 183 -6.76 34.95 -2.34
CA THR A 183 -5.96 33.72 -2.57
C THR A 183 -5.25 33.22 -1.32
N ARG A 184 -4.74 34.11 -0.47
CA ARG A 184 -4.01 33.75 0.76
C ARG A 184 -4.89 32.98 1.76
N ALA A 185 -6.20 33.15 1.71
CA ALA A 185 -7.13 32.47 2.60
C ALA A 185 -7.45 31.02 2.18
N ALA A 186 -7.31 30.69 0.89
CA ALA A 186 -7.63 29.36 0.37
C ALA A 186 -6.43 28.40 0.34
N THR A 187 -5.20 28.91 0.21
CA THR A 187 -3.98 28.10 0.12
C THR A 187 -3.83 27.07 1.25
N PRO A 188 -3.98 27.42 2.55
CA PRO A 188 -3.90 26.43 3.61
C PRO A 188 -5.00 25.36 3.51
N ALA A 189 -6.21 25.73 3.08
CA ALA A 189 -7.30 24.77 2.93
C ALA A 189 -7.02 23.75 1.81
N ILE A 190 -6.48 24.20 0.68
CA ILE A 190 -6.08 23.32 -0.43
C ILE A 190 -4.96 22.38 0.03
N LEU A 191 -3.92 22.91 0.69
CA LEU A 191 -2.85 22.08 1.26
C LEU A 191 -3.40 21.00 2.19
N GLY A 192 -4.31 21.37 3.10
CA GLY A 192 -4.99 20.41 3.97
C GLY A 192 -5.77 19.33 3.19
N MET A 193 -6.42 19.68 2.07
CA MET A 193 -7.12 18.70 1.24
C MET A 193 -6.14 17.67 0.65
N TYR A 194 -4.98 18.09 0.18
CA TYR A 194 -3.94 17.18 -0.33
C TYR A 194 -3.41 16.26 0.78
N MET A 195 -3.25 16.76 2.01
CA MET A 195 -2.84 15.91 3.14
C MET A 195 -3.92 14.90 3.54
N VAL A 196 -5.20 15.27 3.50
CA VAL A 196 -6.31 14.32 3.72
C VAL A 196 -6.36 13.26 2.62
N ILE A 197 -6.21 13.65 1.35
CA ILE A 197 -6.14 12.71 0.22
C ILE A 197 -4.91 11.79 0.39
N GLY A 198 -3.77 12.34 0.79
CA GLY A 198 -2.54 11.59 1.09
C GLY A 198 -2.75 10.54 2.18
N LEU A 199 -3.37 10.91 3.31
CA LEU A 199 -3.70 9.96 4.40
C LEU A 199 -4.69 8.87 3.94
N MET A 200 -5.67 9.22 3.11
CA MET A 200 -6.59 8.23 2.53
C MET A 200 -5.85 7.26 1.61
N TYR A 201 -4.97 7.76 0.75
CA TYR A 201 -4.14 6.93 -0.13
C TYR A 201 -3.18 6.05 0.65
N PHE A 202 -2.43 6.62 1.60
CA PHE A 202 -1.36 5.93 2.33
C PHE A 202 -1.89 4.86 3.29
N ALA A 203 -3.10 5.01 3.83
CA ALA A 203 -3.61 4.15 4.91
C ALA A 203 -4.98 3.52 4.62
N PHE A 204 -6.02 4.35 4.43
CA PHE A 204 -7.40 3.89 4.60
C PHE A 204 -8.07 3.36 3.33
N SER A 205 -7.60 3.73 2.14
CA SER A 205 -8.07 3.20 0.85
C SER A 205 -7.57 1.78 0.57
N ALA A 206 -6.51 1.34 1.28
CA ALA A 206 -5.91 0.02 1.19
C ALA A 206 -5.57 -0.51 2.60
N PRO A 207 -6.57 -0.81 3.46
CA PRO A 207 -6.37 -1.12 4.89
C PRO A 207 -5.53 -2.37 5.17
N ALA A 208 -5.18 -3.15 4.13
CA ALA A 208 -4.11 -4.15 4.19
C ALA A 208 -2.80 -3.58 4.76
N VAL A 209 -2.48 -2.31 4.49
CA VAL A 209 -1.28 -1.64 5.03
C VAL A 209 -1.30 -1.58 6.54
N ILE A 210 -2.44 -1.26 7.14
CA ILE A 210 -2.59 -1.17 8.58
C ILE A 210 -2.41 -2.57 9.21
N ALA A 211 -2.91 -3.62 8.56
CA ALA A 211 -2.69 -5.00 8.98
C ALA A 211 -1.20 -5.37 8.98
N ARG A 212 -0.39 -4.86 8.05
CA ARG A 212 1.06 -5.14 8.01
C ARG A 212 1.89 -4.25 8.90
N TRP A 213 1.44 -3.05 9.22
CA TRP A 213 2.08 -2.21 10.23
C TRP A 213 1.96 -2.80 11.62
N THR A 214 0.80 -3.38 11.91
CA THR A 214 0.39 -3.79 13.26
C THR A 214 0.40 -5.30 13.48
N GLU A 215 0.57 -6.09 12.41
CA GLU A 215 0.31 -7.54 12.41
C GLU A 215 -1.10 -7.88 12.92
N GLY A 216 -2.05 -6.94 12.77
CA GLY A 216 -3.44 -7.12 13.14
C GLY A 216 -4.22 -7.97 12.14
N ASP A 217 -5.33 -8.56 12.61
CA ASP A 217 -6.18 -9.39 11.76
C ASP A 217 -6.76 -8.56 10.59
N TYR A 218 -6.42 -8.98 9.37
CA TYR A 218 -6.85 -8.33 8.14
C TYR A 218 -8.37 -8.23 8.01
N ARG A 219 -9.11 -9.29 8.35
CA ARG A 219 -10.58 -9.33 8.22
C ARG A 219 -11.22 -8.32 9.16
N LEU A 220 -10.72 -8.25 10.40
CA LEU A 220 -11.18 -7.29 11.39
C LEU A 220 -10.88 -5.86 10.99
N ILE A 221 -9.67 -5.57 10.49
CA ILE A 221 -9.28 -4.21 10.07
C ILE A 221 -10.10 -3.77 8.85
N VAL A 222 -10.20 -4.60 7.81
CA VAL A 222 -11.01 -4.30 6.61
C VAL A 222 -12.48 -4.11 6.98
N GLY A 223 -13.00 -5.00 7.84
CA GLY A 223 -14.37 -4.93 8.34
C GLY A 223 -14.61 -3.66 9.15
N ALA A 224 -13.70 -3.28 10.05
CA ALA A 224 -13.81 -2.10 10.88
C ALA A 224 -13.77 -0.81 10.06
N VAL A 225 -12.80 -0.66 9.14
CA VAL A 225 -12.73 0.53 8.26
C VAL A 225 -14.01 0.63 7.43
N SER A 226 -14.44 -0.45 6.79
CA SER A 226 -15.65 -0.45 5.95
C SER A 226 -16.92 -0.15 6.76
N LEU A 227 -17.07 -0.73 7.95
CA LEU A 227 -18.21 -0.50 8.83
C LEU A 227 -18.25 0.93 9.36
N LEU A 228 -17.13 1.45 9.84
CA LEU A 228 -17.04 2.80 10.40
C LEU A 228 -17.24 3.86 9.32
N THR A 229 -16.76 3.63 8.09
CA THR A 229 -17.11 4.47 6.93
C THR A 229 -18.62 4.42 6.64
N ALA A 230 -19.24 3.23 6.62
CA ALA A 230 -20.68 3.10 6.38
C ALA A 230 -21.54 3.76 7.47
N ILE A 231 -21.15 3.61 8.75
CA ILE A 231 -21.77 4.27 9.90
C ILE A 231 -21.65 5.78 9.77
N TRP A 232 -20.44 6.28 9.50
CA TRP A 232 -20.18 7.70 9.29
C TRP A 232 -21.07 8.30 8.21
N MET A 233 -21.10 7.67 7.04
CA MET A 233 -21.92 8.10 5.92
C MET A 233 -23.39 8.09 6.31
N THR A 234 -23.88 6.99 6.89
CA THR A 234 -25.29 6.87 7.30
C THR A 234 -25.68 7.93 8.34
N ALA A 235 -24.86 8.17 9.36
CA ALA A 235 -25.09 9.18 10.38
C ALA A 235 -25.13 10.59 9.77
N THR A 236 -24.17 10.90 8.91
CA THR A 236 -24.04 12.18 8.19
C THR A 236 -25.21 12.43 7.24
N MET A 237 -25.72 11.39 6.58
CA MET A 237 -26.89 11.50 5.71
C MET A 237 -28.21 11.59 6.50
N ARG A 238 -28.31 10.95 7.67
CA ARG A 238 -29.48 11.02 8.57
C ARG A 238 -29.67 12.41 9.15
N ARG A 239 -28.58 13.00 9.65
CA ARG A 239 -28.60 14.27 10.38
C ARG A 239 -27.40 15.14 9.99
N PRO A 240 -27.34 15.71 8.77
CA PRO A 240 -26.17 16.48 8.30
C PRO A 240 -25.69 17.60 9.24
N GLU A 241 -26.60 18.14 10.05
CA GLU A 241 -26.38 19.16 11.07
C GLU A 241 -25.51 18.68 12.24
N TRP A 242 -25.38 17.38 12.47
CA TRP A 242 -24.63 16.85 13.63
C TRP A 242 -23.17 17.29 13.58
N SER A 243 -22.55 17.27 12.39
CA SER A 243 -21.17 17.71 12.19
C SER A 243 -21.00 19.23 12.27
N GLU A 244 -22.09 20.00 12.17
CA GLU A 244 -22.07 21.45 12.33
C GLU A 244 -22.07 21.88 13.80
N ARG A 245 -22.47 20.96 14.71
CA ARG A 245 -22.42 21.17 16.17
C ARG A 245 -21.02 20.99 16.74
N ILE A 246 -20.08 20.42 15.97
CA ILE A 246 -18.69 20.25 16.40
C ILE A 246 -18.01 21.61 16.37
N THR A 247 -17.58 22.08 17.54
CA THR A 247 -16.84 23.33 17.68
C THR A 247 -15.44 23.21 17.05
N GLY A 248 -14.83 24.34 16.67
CA GLY A 248 -13.45 24.34 16.15
C GLY A 248 -12.46 23.68 17.12
N LYS A 249 -12.60 23.92 18.43
CA LYS A 249 -11.80 23.27 19.48
C LYS A 249 -12.07 21.77 19.57
N GLY A 250 -13.33 21.34 19.50
CA GLY A 250 -13.69 19.91 19.50
C GLY A 250 -13.12 19.17 18.29
N LEU A 251 -13.15 19.80 17.11
CA LEU A 251 -12.56 19.23 15.90
C LEU A 251 -11.03 19.17 15.96
N MET A 252 -10.39 20.21 16.50
CA MET A 252 -8.94 20.21 16.74
C MET A 252 -8.54 19.10 17.72
N LEU A 253 -9.31 18.89 18.80
CA LEU A 253 -9.08 17.80 19.73
C LEU A 253 -9.24 16.44 19.06
N TRP A 254 -10.29 16.23 18.26
CA TRP A 254 -10.47 14.99 17.51
C TRP A 254 -9.28 14.72 16.58
N ASN A 255 -8.89 15.71 15.78
CA ASN A 255 -7.73 15.59 14.90
C ASN A 255 -6.41 15.34 15.65
N ALA A 256 -6.21 15.98 16.80
CA ALA A 256 -5.03 15.76 17.64
C ALA A 256 -5.00 14.33 18.20
N LEU A 257 -6.14 13.81 18.68
CA LEU A 257 -6.26 12.43 19.16
C LEU A 257 -6.07 11.42 18.02
N PHE A 258 -6.62 11.70 16.84
CA PHE A 258 -6.39 10.90 15.64
C PHE A 258 -4.90 10.88 15.27
N THR A 259 -4.25 12.05 15.19
CA THR A 259 -2.82 12.18 14.89
C THR A 259 -1.97 11.42 15.90
N LEU A 260 -2.23 11.58 17.19
CA LEU A 260 -1.52 10.89 18.26
C LEU A 260 -1.71 9.37 18.16
N SER A 261 -2.95 8.90 18.04
CA SER A 261 -3.23 7.46 17.95
C SER A 261 -2.61 6.83 16.69
N LEU A 262 -2.67 7.51 15.54
CA LEU A 262 -2.07 7.01 14.30
C LEU A 262 -0.55 6.90 14.44
N SER A 263 0.07 7.90 15.06
CA SER A 263 1.51 7.90 15.32
C SER A 263 1.90 6.77 16.26
N LEU A 264 1.14 6.59 17.35
CA LEU A 264 1.35 5.50 18.30
C LEU A 264 1.09 4.12 17.67
N THR A 265 0.13 4.00 16.75
CA THR A 265 -0.14 2.76 15.99
C THR A 265 1.08 2.30 15.21
N ILE A 266 1.89 3.24 14.70
CA ILE A 266 3.12 2.91 13.97
C ILE A 266 4.27 2.71 14.96
N LEU A 267 4.45 3.65 15.90
CA LEU A 267 5.58 3.64 16.84
C LEU A 267 5.56 2.44 17.79
N ALA A 268 4.38 1.89 18.12
CA ALA A 268 4.25 0.69 18.95
C ALA A 268 4.87 -0.57 18.31
N HIS A 269 5.13 -0.55 17.00
CA HIS A 269 5.70 -1.65 16.23
C HIS A 269 7.10 -1.33 15.68
N ARG A 270 7.67 -0.18 16.06
CA ARG A 270 9.03 0.22 15.70
C ARG A 270 10.06 -0.73 16.33
N VAL A 271 11.08 -1.10 15.57
CA VAL A 271 12.20 -1.93 16.05
C VAL A 271 13.41 -1.03 16.34
N PRO A 272 14.03 -1.14 17.53
CA PRO A 272 15.29 -0.47 17.81
C PRO A 272 16.46 -1.35 17.31
N PHE A 273 16.81 -1.26 16.03
CA PHE A 273 17.85 -2.11 15.42
C PHE A 273 19.19 -2.10 16.20
N PRO A 274 19.92 -3.24 16.22
CA PRO A 274 21.23 -3.33 16.85
C PRO A 274 22.19 -2.24 16.33
N PRO A 275 22.69 -1.32 17.18
CA PRO A 275 23.44 -0.15 16.72
C PRO A 275 24.90 -0.43 16.36
N THR A 276 25.47 -1.56 16.78
CA THR A 276 26.86 -1.95 16.52
C THR A 276 26.95 -3.45 16.19
N PRO A 277 28.04 -3.91 15.53
CA PRO A 277 28.26 -5.33 15.24
C PRO A 277 28.25 -6.24 16.48
N ASP A 278 28.70 -5.74 17.64
CA ASP A 278 28.73 -6.50 18.90
C ASP A 278 27.38 -6.51 19.65
N SER A 279 26.37 -5.80 19.15
CA SER A 279 25.06 -5.74 19.78
C SER A 279 24.32 -7.05 19.59
N PRO A 280 23.61 -7.56 20.62
CA PRO A 280 22.86 -8.80 20.50
C PRO A 280 21.71 -8.65 19.49
N PRO A 281 21.32 -9.75 18.81
CA PRO A 281 20.17 -9.73 17.93
C PRO A 281 18.88 -9.50 18.71
N ILE A 282 17.88 -8.93 18.05
CA ILE A 282 16.58 -8.60 18.65
C ILE A 282 15.50 -9.50 18.09
N VAL A 283 14.83 -10.23 18.98
CA VAL A 283 13.72 -11.11 18.64
C VAL A 283 12.39 -10.40 18.87
N ILE A 284 11.57 -10.27 17.82
CA ILE A 284 10.25 -9.65 17.85
C ILE A 284 9.20 -10.70 17.49
N GLY A 285 8.43 -11.12 18.50
CA GLY A 285 7.28 -12.01 18.32
C GLY A 285 5.98 -11.27 17.94
N PRO A 286 4.85 -11.99 17.99
CA PRO A 286 3.53 -11.44 17.74
C PRO A 286 3.22 -10.27 18.68
N PRO A 287 2.44 -9.27 18.22
CA PRO A 287 2.17 -8.08 19.00
C PRO A 287 1.30 -8.41 20.22
N SER A 288 1.61 -7.79 21.34
CA SER A 288 0.74 -7.83 22.51
C SER A 288 -0.59 -7.12 22.25
N TRP A 289 -1.63 -7.48 22.99
CA TRP A 289 -2.92 -6.78 22.92
C TRP A 289 -2.82 -5.29 23.25
N VAL A 290 -1.85 -4.88 24.08
CA VAL A 290 -1.59 -3.47 24.43
C VAL A 290 -1.10 -2.68 23.21
N GLN A 291 -0.24 -3.29 22.38
CA GLN A 291 0.24 -2.67 21.13
C GLN A 291 -0.90 -2.45 20.12
N GLN A 292 -2.02 -3.16 20.26
CA GLN A 292 -3.21 -2.99 19.41
C GLN A 292 -4.18 -1.89 19.89
N ILE A 293 -4.01 -1.34 21.10
CA ILE A 293 -4.90 -0.28 21.62
C ILE A 293 -4.85 0.99 20.74
N PRO A 294 -3.66 1.52 20.37
CA PRO A 294 -3.59 2.69 19.49
C PRO A 294 -4.30 2.46 18.16
N LEU A 295 -4.17 1.25 17.58
CA LEU A 295 -4.85 0.89 16.33
C LEU A 295 -6.37 1.01 16.48
N ALA A 296 -6.96 0.43 17.52
CA ALA A 296 -8.39 0.51 17.76
C ALA A 296 -8.87 1.96 17.88
N VAL A 297 -8.11 2.81 18.58
CA VAL A 297 -8.41 4.24 18.71
C VAL A 297 -8.29 4.96 17.36
N THR A 298 -7.24 4.68 16.56
CA THR A 298 -7.08 5.23 15.21
C THR A 298 -8.24 4.87 14.30
N LEU A 299 -8.68 3.61 14.31
CA LEU A 299 -9.83 3.15 13.52
C LEU A 299 -11.13 3.84 13.97
N LEU A 300 -11.35 4.03 15.27
CA LEU A 300 -12.54 4.75 15.74
C LEU A 300 -12.52 6.24 15.35
N LEU A 301 -11.34 6.86 15.29
CA LEU A 301 -11.20 8.30 15.05
C LEU A 301 -11.02 8.68 13.57
N PHE A 302 -10.58 7.79 12.67
CA PHE A 302 -10.30 8.14 11.27
C PHE A 302 -11.45 8.79 10.49
N PRO A 303 -12.76 8.58 10.80
CA PRO A 303 -13.83 9.28 10.10
C PRO A 303 -13.74 10.81 10.18
N VAL A 304 -12.93 11.37 11.11
CA VAL A 304 -12.58 12.80 11.14
C VAL A 304 -12.07 13.31 9.80
N LEU A 305 -11.31 12.50 9.06
CA LEU A 305 -10.73 12.89 7.78
C LEU A 305 -11.82 13.23 6.73
N PHE A 306 -12.98 12.57 6.77
CA PHE A 306 -14.11 12.91 5.91
C PHE A 306 -14.72 14.26 6.30
N LEU A 307 -14.76 14.57 7.60
CA LEU A 307 -15.22 15.87 8.10
C LEU A 307 -14.23 16.99 7.74
N ASP A 308 -12.93 16.72 7.87
CA ASP A 308 -11.89 17.67 7.48
C ASP A 308 -11.98 18.00 6.00
N LEU A 309 -12.14 16.99 5.13
CA LEU A 309 -12.35 17.21 3.70
C LEU A 309 -13.58 18.10 3.44
N ARG A 310 -14.71 17.85 4.10
CA ARG A 310 -15.91 18.71 3.99
C ARG A 310 -15.58 20.17 4.31
N ILE A 311 -14.92 20.40 5.45
CA ILE A 311 -14.65 21.75 5.96
C ILE A 311 -13.65 22.48 5.07
N LEU A 312 -12.58 21.81 4.67
CA LEU A 312 -11.56 22.38 3.80
C LEU A 312 -12.16 22.72 2.43
N TRP A 313 -12.99 21.83 1.88
CA TRP A 313 -13.73 22.09 0.64
C TRP A 313 -14.63 23.32 0.74
N GLU A 314 -15.40 23.43 1.83
CA GLU A 314 -16.27 24.59 2.08
C GLU A 314 -15.47 25.90 2.20
N ARG A 315 -14.31 25.89 2.87
CA ARG A 315 -13.43 27.07 2.97
C ARG A 315 -12.93 27.54 1.61
N VAL A 316 -12.45 26.61 0.77
CA VAL A 316 -11.99 26.94 -0.59
C VAL A 316 -13.13 27.56 -1.41
N ARG A 317 -14.34 27.00 -1.31
CA ARG A 317 -15.50 27.53 -2.03
C ARG A 317 -16.00 28.88 -1.52
N GLN A 318 -15.92 29.11 -0.21
CA GLN A 318 -16.27 30.41 0.40
C GLN A 318 -15.33 31.52 -0.06
N ALA A 319 -14.05 31.20 -0.34
CA ALA A 319 -13.11 32.15 -0.90
C ALA A 319 -13.48 32.61 -2.32
N GLY A 320 -14.37 31.92 -3.05
CA GLY A 320 -14.91 32.40 -4.33
C GLY A 320 -13.84 32.67 -5.41
N LEU A 321 -12.78 31.85 -5.44
CA LEU A 321 -11.64 32.02 -6.33
C LEU A 321 -11.86 31.35 -7.70
N SER A 322 -11.23 31.89 -8.74
CA SER A 322 -11.15 31.25 -10.06
C SER A 322 -10.23 30.01 -10.00
N PRO A 323 -10.36 29.04 -10.93
CA PRO A 323 -9.45 27.91 -11.03
C PRO A 323 -7.97 28.31 -11.06
N ARG A 324 -7.65 29.37 -11.80
CA ARG A 324 -6.30 29.96 -11.86
C ARG A 324 -5.79 30.40 -10.49
N ALA A 325 -6.65 31.02 -9.70
CA ALA A 325 -6.31 31.53 -8.37
C ALA A 325 -6.07 30.41 -7.34
N LEU A 326 -6.47 29.16 -7.62
CA LEU A 326 -6.21 27.99 -6.78
C LEU A 326 -4.83 27.37 -7.02
N VAL A 327 -4.17 27.67 -8.15
CA VAL A 327 -2.91 27.04 -8.58
C VAL A 327 -1.81 27.10 -7.50
N PRO A 328 -1.52 28.24 -6.83
CA PRO A 328 -0.45 28.27 -5.83
C PRO A 328 -0.65 27.28 -4.69
N GLY A 329 -1.89 27.15 -4.18
CA GLY A 329 -2.19 26.18 -3.12
C GLY A 329 -2.12 24.74 -3.59
N MET A 330 -2.44 24.47 -4.86
CA MET A 330 -2.28 23.16 -5.46
C MET A 330 -0.82 22.78 -5.67
N MET A 331 0.04 23.73 -6.09
CA MET A 331 1.48 23.49 -6.21
C MET A 331 2.09 23.16 -4.86
N LEU A 332 1.73 23.92 -3.82
CA LEU A 332 2.18 23.63 -2.46
C LEU A 332 1.67 22.26 -1.96
N GLY A 333 0.40 21.93 -2.24
CA GLY A 333 -0.20 20.65 -1.88
C GLY A 333 0.48 19.46 -2.57
N ASN A 334 0.73 19.55 -3.88
CA ASN A 334 1.43 18.53 -4.64
C ASN A 334 2.88 18.37 -4.21
N LEU A 335 3.60 19.49 -4.00
CA LEU A 335 4.96 19.45 -3.47
C LEU A 335 4.99 18.76 -2.10
N ALA A 336 4.09 19.12 -1.18
CA ALA A 336 4.00 18.49 0.12
C ALA A 336 3.71 16.99 0.00
N LEU A 337 2.78 16.57 -0.87
CA LEU A 337 2.48 15.17 -1.11
C LEU A 337 3.69 14.40 -1.65
N ILE A 338 4.42 14.97 -2.62
CA ILE A 338 5.65 14.39 -3.16
C ILE A 338 6.70 14.22 -2.06
N LEU A 339 6.88 15.22 -1.19
CA LEU A 339 7.80 15.11 -0.06
C LEU A 339 7.40 14.00 0.92
N MET A 340 6.10 13.78 1.15
CA MET A 340 5.61 12.66 1.96
C MET A 340 5.85 11.30 1.29
N VAL A 341 5.75 11.24 -0.04
CA VAL A 341 6.06 10.04 -0.82
C VAL A 341 7.55 9.69 -0.71
N PHE A 342 8.43 10.67 -0.94
CA PHE A 342 9.87 10.47 -0.76
C PHE A 342 10.26 10.12 0.67
N ALA A 343 9.66 10.78 1.68
CA ALA A 343 9.91 10.44 3.08
C ALA A 343 9.56 8.99 3.41
N GLN A 344 8.50 8.45 2.80
CA GLN A 344 8.15 7.03 2.91
C GLN A 344 9.17 6.14 2.19
N ILE A 345 9.50 6.44 0.92
CA ILE A 345 10.47 5.67 0.12
C ILE A 345 11.84 5.62 0.82
N PHE A 346 12.37 6.77 1.22
CA PHE A 346 13.67 6.89 1.89
C PHE A 346 13.72 6.19 3.25
N SER A 347 12.58 5.93 3.90
CA SER A 347 12.57 5.12 5.12
C SER A 347 12.82 3.63 4.87
N ASN A 348 12.65 3.17 3.62
CA ASN A 348 12.95 1.81 3.17
C ASN A 348 14.36 1.73 2.56
N VAL A 349 14.66 2.58 1.58
CA VAL A 349 15.94 2.56 0.83
C VAL A 349 17.03 3.41 1.49
N TRP A 350 17.06 3.46 2.82
CA TRP A 350 17.82 4.47 3.55
C TRP A 350 19.33 4.37 3.34
N GLY A 351 19.89 3.18 3.09
CA GLY A 351 21.32 2.97 2.80
C GLY A 351 21.74 3.20 1.36
N TYR A 352 20.80 3.39 0.42
CA TYR A 352 21.13 3.48 -1.02
C TYR A 352 21.15 4.91 -1.59
N VAL A 353 20.54 5.90 -0.93
CA VAL A 353 20.36 7.27 -1.47
C VAL A 353 21.01 8.33 -0.59
N GLU A 354 22.32 8.21 -0.42
CA GLU A 354 23.13 9.17 0.33
C GLU A 354 23.25 10.54 -0.37
N PRO A 355 23.42 11.64 0.39
CA PRO A 355 23.50 11.73 1.86
C PRO A 355 22.13 11.95 2.55
N VAL A 356 21.02 11.93 1.80
CA VAL A 356 19.70 12.38 2.28
C VAL A 356 18.93 11.26 2.98
N SER A 357 18.91 10.06 2.41
CA SER A 357 18.10 8.95 2.91
C SER A 357 18.52 8.36 4.27
N PRO A 358 19.80 8.38 4.71
CA PRO A 358 20.16 7.86 6.03
C PRO A 358 19.43 8.55 7.19
N TRP A 359 19.08 9.83 7.04
CA TRP A 359 18.25 10.52 8.03
C TRP A 359 16.85 9.91 8.15
N PHE A 360 16.31 9.23 7.14
CA PHE A 360 14.99 8.61 7.20
C PHE A 360 15.00 7.19 7.79
N ARG A 361 16.19 6.61 8.06
CA ARG A 361 16.31 5.30 8.73
C ARG A 361 15.43 5.25 9.98
N ASN A 362 14.56 4.25 10.04
CA ASN A 362 13.66 4.01 11.17
C ASN A 362 12.72 5.20 11.51
N LYS A 363 12.38 6.05 10.51
CA LYS A 363 11.43 7.18 10.62
C LYS A 363 10.12 6.98 9.84
N PHE A 364 9.68 5.74 9.66
CA PHE A 364 8.44 5.39 8.92
C PHE A 364 7.18 6.17 9.38
N CYS A 365 7.08 6.51 10.67
CA CYS A 365 5.96 7.28 11.23
C CYS A 365 5.90 8.75 10.77
N LEU A 366 7.04 9.33 10.39
CA LEU A 366 7.18 10.76 10.15
C LEU A 366 6.18 11.35 9.14
N PRO A 367 6.04 10.81 7.92
CA PRO A 367 5.09 11.37 6.95
C PRO A 367 3.62 11.34 7.43
N TYR A 368 3.22 10.32 8.18
CA TYR A 368 1.87 10.25 8.76
C TYR A 368 1.65 11.32 9.83
N LEU A 369 2.64 11.51 10.71
CA LEU A 369 2.62 12.55 11.74
C LEU A 369 2.55 13.94 11.10
N LEU A 370 3.37 14.21 10.08
CA LEU A 370 3.40 15.50 9.39
C LEU A 370 2.08 15.78 8.66
N MET A 371 1.53 14.82 7.92
CA MET A 371 0.25 15.00 7.23
C MET A 371 -0.90 15.24 8.22
N ALA A 372 -1.06 14.37 9.22
CA ALA A 372 -2.17 14.47 10.18
C ALA A 372 -2.01 15.69 11.12
N GLY A 373 -0.79 16.00 11.54
CA GLY A 373 -0.48 17.21 12.30
C GLY A 373 -0.78 18.49 11.52
N LEU A 374 -0.42 18.54 10.23
CA LEU A 374 -0.70 19.69 9.36
C LEU A 374 -2.21 19.88 9.16
N VAL A 375 -2.98 18.80 8.94
CA VAL A 375 -4.45 18.85 8.89
C VAL A 375 -5.01 19.39 10.21
N THR A 376 -4.52 18.89 11.35
CA THR A 376 -4.92 19.35 12.70
C THR A 376 -4.77 20.87 12.84
N LEU A 377 -3.60 21.41 12.46
CA LEU A 377 -3.30 22.85 12.54
C LEU A 377 -4.19 23.69 11.61
N ILE A 378 -4.36 23.25 10.36
CA ILE A 378 -5.15 23.98 9.35
C ILE A 378 -6.63 24.02 9.75
N VAL A 379 -7.17 22.89 10.19
CA VAL A 379 -8.58 22.77 10.54
C VAL A 379 -8.87 23.46 11.88
N GLY A 380 -7.94 23.42 12.84
CA GLY A 380 -8.06 24.04 14.17
C GLY A 380 -8.33 25.55 14.15
N GLY A 381 -7.89 26.27 13.12
CA GLY A 381 -8.19 27.70 12.90
C GLY A 381 -9.63 28.03 12.49
N ARG A 382 -10.59 27.13 12.70
CA ARG A 382 -12.00 27.31 12.28
C ARG A 382 -12.72 28.37 13.14
N ALA A 383 -13.26 29.41 12.49
CA ALA A 383 -14.31 30.25 13.09
C ALA A 383 -15.65 29.49 13.16
N ALA A 384 -16.45 29.75 14.19
CA ALA A 384 -17.75 29.10 14.38
C ALA A 384 -18.65 29.27 13.13
N PRO A 385 -19.43 28.25 12.75
CA PRO A 385 -20.34 28.35 11.61
C PRO A 385 -21.37 29.47 11.82
N THR A 386 -21.66 30.25 10.77
CA THR A 386 -22.69 31.30 10.81
C THR A 386 -24.10 30.70 10.78
N PRO A 387 -25.12 31.35 11.38
CA PRO A 387 -26.50 30.85 11.43
C PRO A 387 -27.13 30.56 10.05
N GLU A 388 -26.67 31.25 9.01
CA GLU A 388 -27.10 31.08 7.63
C GLU A 388 -26.58 29.76 7.01
N GLN A 389 -25.43 29.26 7.48
CA GLN A 389 -24.85 27.98 7.07
C GLN A 389 -25.64 26.79 7.63
N GLN A 390 -26.31 26.96 8.79
CA GLN A 390 -27.09 25.92 9.46
C GLN A 390 -28.46 25.63 8.82
N ARG A 391 -29.03 26.57 8.03
CA ARG A 391 -30.38 26.45 7.44
C ARG A 391 -30.41 25.77 6.06
N ALA A 392 -29.27 25.31 5.55
CA ALA A 392 -29.05 25.06 4.13
C ALA A 392 -28.71 23.61 3.74
N SER A 393 -29.01 22.60 4.57
CA SER A 393 -28.76 21.20 4.19
C SER A 393 -29.97 20.59 3.45
N GLU A 394 -29.79 20.27 2.17
CA GLU A 394 -30.72 19.37 1.49
C GLU A 394 -30.59 17.97 2.10
N LYS A 395 -31.72 17.38 2.51
CA LYS A 395 -31.73 16.03 3.05
C LYS A 395 -31.51 15.02 1.90
N PRO A 396 -30.42 14.23 1.92
CA PRO A 396 -30.21 13.17 0.95
C PRO A 396 -31.31 12.10 1.02
N SER A 397 -31.49 11.32 -0.05
CA SER A 397 -32.39 10.16 0.01
C SER A 397 -31.73 9.01 0.76
N ILE A 398 -32.05 8.84 2.04
CA ILE A 398 -31.35 7.87 2.89
C ILE A 398 -31.53 6.40 2.47
N ARG A 399 -32.73 6.02 2.01
CA ARG A 399 -33.08 4.60 1.79
C ARG A 399 -32.16 3.93 0.75
N ILE A 400 -31.94 4.60 -0.37
CA ILE A 400 -31.11 4.09 -1.47
C ILE A 400 -29.65 3.98 -1.03
N TRP A 401 -29.14 4.99 -0.32
CA TRP A 401 -27.75 4.99 0.14
C TRP A 401 -27.48 3.97 1.23
N SER A 402 -28.37 3.81 2.21
CA SER A 402 -28.23 2.75 3.22
C SER A 402 -28.22 1.36 2.58
N ALA A 403 -29.00 1.14 1.51
CA ALA A 403 -28.95 -0.12 0.76
C ALA A 403 -27.60 -0.30 0.03
N ILE A 404 -27.13 0.71 -0.72
CA ILE A 404 -25.82 0.66 -1.41
C ILE A 404 -24.69 0.38 -0.43
N LEU A 405 -24.64 1.10 0.70
CA LEU A 405 -23.60 0.95 1.71
C LEU A 405 -23.69 -0.41 2.41
N GLY A 406 -24.90 -0.88 2.72
CA GLY A 406 -25.13 -2.20 3.31
C GLY A 406 -24.70 -3.34 2.38
N ILE A 407 -25.03 -3.26 1.09
CA ILE A 407 -24.61 -4.24 0.09
C ILE A 407 -23.10 -4.21 -0.08
N LEU A 408 -22.49 -3.03 -0.25
CA LEU A 408 -21.05 -2.91 -0.43
C LEU A 408 -20.28 -3.42 0.79
N PHE A 409 -20.73 -3.07 2.00
CA PHE A 409 -20.15 -3.59 3.23
C PHE A 409 -20.27 -5.11 3.34
N ALA A 410 -21.46 -5.67 3.11
CA ALA A 410 -21.67 -7.12 3.15
C ALA A 410 -20.83 -7.85 2.08
N ALA A 411 -20.76 -7.30 0.86
CA ALA A 411 -19.94 -7.85 -0.22
C ALA A 411 -18.45 -7.83 0.14
N THR A 412 -17.96 -6.76 0.75
CA THR A 412 -16.58 -6.70 1.26
C THR A 412 -16.35 -7.75 2.35
N LEU A 413 -17.26 -7.95 3.29
CA LEU A 413 -17.11 -9.00 4.32
C LEU A 413 -17.14 -10.42 3.75
N VAL A 414 -18.00 -10.67 2.75
CA VAL A 414 -18.00 -11.95 2.04
C VAL A 414 -16.67 -12.14 1.32
N ALA A 415 -16.19 -11.11 0.62
CA ALA A 415 -14.91 -11.15 -0.08
C ALA A 415 -13.75 -11.42 0.88
N THR A 416 -13.66 -10.75 2.05
CA THR A 416 -12.59 -11.01 3.02
C THR A 416 -12.60 -12.46 3.49
N VAL A 417 -13.77 -13.05 3.73
CA VAL A 417 -13.88 -14.46 4.13
C VAL A 417 -13.45 -15.39 3.01
N LEU A 418 -13.80 -15.10 1.75
CA LEU A 418 -13.45 -15.94 0.60
C LEU A 418 -11.96 -15.86 0.27
N THR A 419 -11.36 -14.66 0.31
CA THR A 419 -9.97 -14.43 -0.12
C THR A 419 -8.92 -14.73 0.95
N THR A 420 -9.35 -15.16 2.13
CA THR A 420 -8.46 -15.56 3.23
C THR A 420 -8.69 -17.00 3.68
N ARG A 421 -9.35 -17.82 2.84
CA ARG A 421 -9.53 -19.24 3.14
C ARG A 421 -8.21 -19.98 2.95
N VAL A 422 -7.86 -20.75 3.96
CA VAL A 422 -6.77 -21.73 3.88
C VAL A 422 -7.36 -23.08 3.51
N ARG A 423 -6.67 -23.83 2.66
CA ARG A 423 -7.05 -25.18 2.24
C ARG A 423 -6.38 -26.20 3.16
N ALA A 424 -7.04 -27.33 3.39
CA ALA A 424 -6.40 -28.46 4.06
C ALA A 424 -5.61 -29.27 3.03
N PHE A 425 -4.36 -29.60 3.36
CA PHE A 425 -3.48 -30.42 2.54
C PHE A 425 -3.11 -31.69 3.30
N ALA A 426 -3.09 -32.82 2.60
CA ALA A 426 -2.54 -34.05 3.16
C ALA A 426 -1.01 -33.96 3.16
N PRO A 427 -0.33 -34.29 4.27
CA PRO A 427 1.12 -34.36 4.30
C PRO A 427 1.62 -35.45 3.36
N ARG A 428 2.79 -35.23 2.75
CA ARG A 428 3.50 -36.27 2.00
C ARG A 428 4.18 -37.22 3.00
N ASP A 429 4.33 -38.48 2.63
CA ASP A 429 5.00 -39.47 3.47
C ASP A 429 6.49 -39.15 3.56
N HIS A 430 6.96 -38.80 4.77
CA HIS A 430 8.37 -38.58 5.11
C HIS A 430 9.14 -37.65 4.15
N THR A 431 8.44 -36.78 3.42
CA THR A 431 9.03 -35.86 2.44
C THR A 431 8.36 -34.49 2.48
N LEU A 432 9.15 -33.45 2.20
CA LEU A 432 8.72 -32.07 2.07
C LEU A 432 9.31 -31.48 0.80
N VAL A 433 8.55 -30.65 0.11
CA VAL A 433 9.09 -29.77 -0.94
C VAL A 433 9.21 -28.36 -0.38
N VAL A 434 10.42 -27.84 -0.33
CA VAL A 434 10.74 -26.50 0.18
C VAL A 434 11.21 -25.62 -0.96
N MET A 435 10.80 -24.36 -0.98
CA MET A 435 11.08 -23.41 -2.05
C MET A 435 11.54 -22.07 -1.48
N THR A 436 12.61 -21.50 -2.02
CA THR A 436 12.98 -20.10 -1.83
C THR A 436 12.80 -19.34 -3.13
N TYR A 437 12.29 -18.12 -3.03
CA TYR A 437 11.91 -17.33 -4.19
C TYR A 437 11.94 -15.83 -3.87
N ASN A 438 13.04 -15.16 -4.23
CA ASN A 438 13.05 -13.71 -4.29
C ASN A 438 12.12 -13.29 -5.44
N ILE A 439 11.04 -12.55 -5.12
CA ILE A 439 10.00 -12.23 -6.09
C ILE A 439 10.19 -10.88 -6.76
N GLN A 440 11.23 -10.11 -6.43
CA GLN A 440 11.48 -8.76 -6.95
C GLN A 440 10.22 -7.87 -6.91
N GLN A 441 9.54 -7.89 -5.77
CA GLN A 441 8.27 -7.17 -5.55
C GLN A 441 7.20 -7.51 -6.62
N ALA A 442 7.23 -8.75 -7.10
CA ALA A 442 6.45 -9.32 -8.21
C ALA A 442 6.60 -8.60 -9.56
N ASN A 443 7.83 -8.25 -9.91
CA ASN A 443 8.19 -7.81 -11.26
C ASN A 443 9.21 -8.77 -11.87
N ASP A 444 9.29 -8.79 -13.20
CA ASP A 444 10.33 -9.53 -13.93
C ASP A 444 11.57 -8.66 -14.20
N VAL A 445 12.56 -9.25 -14.90
CA VAL A 445 13.78 -8.58 -15.36
C VAL A 445 13.55 -7.32 -16.21
N PHE A 446 12.34 -7.11 -16.73
CA PHE A 446 11.96 -5.95 -17.53
C PHE A 446 11.13 -4.93 -16.74
N GLY A 447 10.88 -5.18 -15.44
CA GLY A 447 10.04 -4.36 -14.58
C GLY A 447 8.56 -4.50 -14.88
N GLU A 448 8.15 -5.57 -15.56
CA GLU A 448 6.75 -5.87 -15.83
C GLU A 448 6.17 -6.71 -14.70
N ALA A 449 4.94 -6.42 -14.31
CA ALA A 449 4.27 -7.15 -13.24
C ALA A 449 4.20 -8.66 -13.59
N SER A 450 4.72 -9.50 -12.72
CA SER A 450 4.91 -10.95 -12.98
C SER A 450 4.16 -11.85 -12.00
N HIS A 451 3.41 -11.29 -11.05
CA HIS A 451 2.70 -12.03 -10.00
C HIS A 451 1.89 -13.24 -10.48
N ASP A 452 1.21 -13.17 -11.64
CA ASP A 452 0.48 -14.33 -12.17
C ASP A 452 1.39 -15.45 -12.68
N ARG A 453 2.54 -15.10 -13.28
CA ARG A 453 3.55 -16.08 -13.71
C ARG A 453 4.24 -16.71 -12.50
N GLN A 454 4.59 -15.89 -11.51
CA GLN A 454 5.18 -16.37 -10.25
C GLN A 454 4.19 -17.30 -9.51
N LEU A 455 2.91 -16.94 -9.44
CA LEU A 455 1.86 -17.79 -8.89
C LEU A 455 1.74 -19.12 -9.66
N ALA A 456 1.72 -19.08 -11.00
CA ALA A 456 1.64 -20.28 -11.83
C ALA A 456 2.83 -21.23 -11.60
N LEU A 457 4.03 -20.70 -11.38
CA LEU A 457 5.21 -21.49 -11.01
C LEU A 457 5.03 -22.15 -9.64
N MET A 458 4.59 -21.39 -8.62
CA MET A 458 4.30 -21.93 -7.29
C MET A 458 3.21 -23.02 -7.33
N GLU A 459 2.16 -22.84 -8.13
CA GLU A 459 1.10 -23.84 -8.34
C GLU A 459 1.62 -25.11 -9.01
N LYS A 460 2.46 -24.96 -10.05
CA LYS A 460 3.07 -26.07 -10.77
C LYS A 460 4.01 -26.89 -9.89
N ILE A 461 4.86 -26.24 -9.11
CA ILE A 461 5.83 -26.90 -8.22
C ILE A 461 5.11 -27.50 -7.00
N SER A 462 4.03 -26.86 -6.53
CA SER A 462 3.29 -27.22 -5.31
C SER A 462 4.20 -27.46 -4.08
N PRO A 463 5.05 -26.49 -3.69
CA PRO A 463 5.88 -26.60 -2.49
C PRO A 463 5.02 -26.69 -1.23
N ASP A 464 5.48 -27.43 -0.23
CA ASP A 464 4.84 -27.47 1.08
C ASP A 464 5.16 -26.23 1.90
N ILE A 465 6.37 -25.70 1.74
CA ILE A 465 6.87 -24.47 2.38
C ILE A 465 7.48 -23.57 1.30
N ILE A 466 7.14 -22.28 1.35
CA ILE A 466 7.69 -21.25 0.46
C ILE A 466 8.26 -20.12 1.30
N ALA A 467 9.52 -19.78 1.10
CA ALA A 467 10.16 -18.58 1.61
C ALA A 467 10.20 -17.54 0.48
N LEU A 468 9.57 -16.38 0.70
CA LEU A 468 9.55 -15.26 -0.24
C LEU A 468 10.45 -14.14 0.26
N GLN A 469 11.33 -13.64 -0.60
CA GLN A 469 12.15 -12.44 -0.35
C GLN A 469 11.64 -11.28 -1.22
N GLU A 470 12.01 -10.04 -0.89
CA GLU A 470 11.46 -8.82 -1.51
C GLU A 470 9.93 -8.77 -1.52
N SER A 471 9.37 -9.28 -0.43
CA SER A 471 7.94 -9.49 -0.29
C SER A 471 7.20 -8.28 0.30
N ASP A 472 7.92 -7.25 0.78
CA ASP A 472 7.34 -6.08 1.42
C ASP A 472 6.75 -5.05 0.43
N SER A 473 5.69 -5.51 -0.23
CA SER A 473 4.96 -4.78 -1.26
C SER A 473 3.93 -3.80 -0.73
N VAL A 474 3.69 -3.80 0.59
CA VAL A 474 2.62 -3.05 1.25
C VAL A 474 3.07 -1.60 1.54
N ARG A 475 3.57 -0.96 0.48
CA ARG A 475 4.16 0.37 0.49
C ARG A 475 3.52 1.24 -0.58
N ILE A 476 3.53 2.55 -0.36
CA ILE A 476 2.98 3.51 -1.34
C ILE A 476 3.73 3.48 -2.68
N SER A 477 5.01 3.08 -2.67
CA SER A 477 5.84 2.88 -3.86
C SER A 477 5.39 1.70 -4.70
N LEU A 478 4.58 0.79 -4.14
CA LEU A 478 4.05 -0.40 -4.80
C LEU A 478 2.52 -0.39 -4.80
N ASN A 479 1.93 0.80 -4.67
CA ASN A 479 0.48 1.03 -4.67
C ASN A 479 -0.26 0.24 -3.56
N ASN A 480 0.41 0.03 -2.42
CA ASN A 480 -0.15 -0.62 -1.22
C ASN A 480 -0.73 -2.01 -1.50
N VAL A 481 -0.05 -2.80 -2.34
CA VAL A 481 -0.44 -4.17 -2.68
C VAL A 481 0.19 -5.13 -1.69
N ASP A 482 -0.57 -6.11 -1.20
CA ASP A 482 -0.06 -7.18 -0.34
C ASP A 482 0.12 -8.47 -1.13
N LEU A 483 1.30 -8.65 -1.72
CA LEU A 483 1.62 -9.81 -2.54
C LEU A 483 1.66 -11.10 -1.72
N VAL A 484 2.07 -11.03 -0.45
CA VAL A 484 2.03 -12.20 0.44
C VAL A 484 0.60 -12.70 0.60
N ARG A 485 -0.37 -11.80 0.78
CA ARG A 485 -1.81 -12.15 0.80
C ARG A 485 -2.28 -12.67 -0.55
N TYR A 486 -1.82 -12.07 -1.65
CA TYR A 486 -2.14 -12.52 -3.01
C TYR A 486 -1.79 -14.00 -3.19
N TYR A 487 -0.53 -14.36 -2.97
CA TYR A 487 -0.04 -15.74 -3.12
C TYR A 487 -0.70 -16.68 -2.11
N ALA A 488 -0.71 -16.32 -0.82
CA ALA A 488 -1.29 -17.16 0.22
C ALA A 488 -2.77 -17.47 -0.05
N GLY A 489 -3.56 -16.48 -0.45
CA GLY A 489 -4.98 -16.66 -0.69
C GLY A 489 -5.31 -17.43 -1.96
N LYS A 490 -4.52 -17.28 -3.04
CA LYS A 490 -4.71 -18.03 -4.29
C LYS A 490 -4.31 -19.51 -4.13
N LEU A 491 -3.15 -19.75 -3.50
CA LEU A 491 -2.67 -21.10 -3.18
C LEU A 491 -3.52 -21.77 -2.08
N GLY A 492 -4.10 -20.96 -1.20
CA GLY A 492 -4.81 -21.42 -0.01
C GLY A 492 -3.87 -21.84 1.13
N TYR A 493 -2.72 -21.17 1.27
CA TYR A 493 -1.68 -21.48 2.26
C TYR A 493 -1.82 -20.61 3.51
N HIS A 494 -1.26 -21.09 4.62
CA HIS A 494 -0.95 -20.25 5.78
C HIS A 494 0.17 -19.28 5.42
N ALA A 495 0.19 -18.10 6.05
CA ALA A 495 1.18 -17.07 5.77
C ALA A 495 1.64 -16.38 7.05
N TYR A 496 2.96 -16.27 7.20
CA TYR A 496 3.61 -15.31 8.07
C TYR A 496 4.25 -14.24 7.19
N TYR A 497 3.87 -12.97 7.41
CA TYR A 497 4.39 -11.85 6.62
C TYR A 497 5.86 -11.56 6.90
N GLY A 498 6.38 -11.99 8.06
CA GLY A 498 7.72 -11.66 8.51
C GLY A 498 7.80 -10.30 9.20
N PRO A 499 8.94 -9.60 9.06
CA PRO A 499 9.11 -8.23 9.52
C PRO A 499 7.95 -7.33 9.07
N ARG A 500 7.40 -6.56 10.00
CA ARG A 500 6.31 -5.62 9.72
C ARG A 500 6.83 -4.52 8.80
N THR A 501 6.04 -4.04 7.83
CA THR A 501 6.48 -2.98 6.90
C THR A 501 7.08 -1.73 7.57
N VAL A 502 6.67 -1.43 8.81
CA VAL A 502 7.19 -0.30 9.62
C VAL A 502 8.67 -0.45 10.00
N THR A 503 9.25 -1.65 9.90
CA THR A 503 10.66 -1.91 10.22
C THR A 503 11.59 -1.41 9.12
N GLY A 504 11.10 -1.27 7.87
CA GLY A 504 11.93 -0.76 6.76
C GLY A 504 12.84 -1.83 6.12
N THR A 505 12.51 -3.12 6.26
CA THR A 505 13.17 -4.22 5.53
C THR A 505 12.56 -4.38 4.13
N PHE A 506 13.25 -5.08 3.22
CA PHE A 506 12.66 -5.53 1.94
C PHE A 506 11.70 -6.73 2.07
N GLY A 507 11.64 -7.36 3.24
CA GLY A 507 10.60 -8.32 3.63
C GLY A 507 10.96 -9.78 3.33
N THR A 508 10.70 -10.63 4.32
CA THR A 508 10.90 -12.09 4.27
C THR A 508 9.62 -12.77 4.74
N ALA A 509 8.83 -13.35 3.84
CA ALA A 509 7.57 -14.00 4.19
C ALA A 509 7.68 -15.53 4.10
N ILE A 510 6.92 -16.25 4.93
CA ILE A 510 6.84 -17.71 4.90
C ILE A 510 5.41 -18.10 4.60
N LEU A 511 5.21 -18.88 3.53
CA LEU A 511 3.95 -19.55 3.22
C LEU A 511 4.08 -21.04 3.50
N SER A 512 3.01 -21.68 3.99
CA SER A 512 3.01 -23.11 4.28
C SER A 512 1.64 -23.74 4.04
N LYS A 513 1.62 -24.96 3.51
CA LYS A 513 0.42 -25.81 3.50
C LYS A 513 -0.04 -26.19 4.91
N PHE A 514 0.87 -26.15 5.88
CA PHE A 514 0.63 -26.52 7.27
C PHE A 514 0.53 -25.28 8.17
N PRO A 515 -0.18 -25.35 9.30
CA PRO A 515 -0.25 -24.25 10.25
C PRO A 515 1.14 -23.77 10.68
N LEU A 516 1.35 -22.45 10.60
CA LEU A 516 2.57 -21.81 11.08
C LEU A 516 2.44 -21.51 12.57
N GLU A 517 3.40 -21.97 13.35
CA GLU A 517 3.50 -21.78 14.79
C GLU A 517 4.76 -20.99 15.15
N ASN A 518 4.79 -20.44 16.38
CA ASN A 518 5.95 -19.74 16.92
C ASN A 518 6.56 -18.69 15.98
N THR A 519 5.71 -17.98 15.23
CA THR A 519 6.15 -16.99 14.23
C THR A 519 6.78 -15.77 14.88
N HIS A 520 8.00 -15.42 14.49
CA HIS A 520 8.70 -14.23 14.97
C HIS A 520 9.75 -13.76 13.96
N SER A 521 10.24 -12.53 14.13
CA SER A 521 11.34 -11.98 13.35
C SER A 521 12.57 -11.78 14.23
N VAL A 522 13.75 -12.02 13.70
CA VAL A 522 15.03 -11.73 14.36
C VAL A 522 15.78 -10.67 13.55
N PHE A 523 16.20 -9.59 14.21
CA PHE A 523 16.94 -8.49 13.60
C PHE A 523 18.38 -8.47 14.10
N THR A 524 19.32 -8.28 13.17
CA THR A 524 20.76 -8.22 13.45
C THR A 524 21.33 -6.83 13.09
N PHE A 525 22.63 -6.62 13.32
CA PHE A 525 23.32 -5.40 12.92
C PHE A 525 23.20 -5.17 11.40
N SER A 526 22.95 -3.91 11.03
CA SER A 526 22.70 -3.47 9.67
C SER A 526 23.27 -2.08 9.41
N ASP A 527 23.98 -1.94 8.30
CA ASP A 527 24.66 -0.71 7.88
C ASP A 527 24.30 -0.22 6.47
N GLN A 528 23.64 -1.05 5.66
CA GLN A 528 23.09 -0.69 4.36
C GLN A 528 21.58 -0.92 4.34
N ASP A 529 21.17 -2.15 4.64
CA ASP A 529 19.78 -2.58 4.66
C ASP A 529 19.40 -3.20 6.00
N GLU A 530 18.14 -3.04 6.41
CA GLU A 530 17.69 -3.67 7.65
C GLU A 530 17.60 -5.19 7.48
N ILE A 531 18.48 -5.93 8.16
CA ILE A 531 18.55 -7.39 8.08
C ILE A 531 17.55 -8.01 9.07
N GLY A 532 16.52 -8.66 8.52
CA GLY A 532 15.46 -9.33 9.28
C GLY A 532 15.22 -10.77 8.83
N ILE A 533 15.37 -11.72 9.76
CA ILE A 533 15.10 -13.15 9.54
C ILE A 533 13.68 -13.46 9.99
N ALA A 534 12.84 -13.99 9.10
CA ALA A 534 11.53 -14.50 9.49
C ALA A 534 11.65 -15.97 9.93
N VAL A 535 11.06 -16.28 11.08
CA VAL A 535 11.14 -17.61 11.68
C VAL A 535 9.73 -18.14 11.93
N ALA A 536 9.50 -19.41 11.61
CA ALA A 536 8.27 -20.12 11.93
C ALA A 536 8.54 -21.60 12.17
N GLU A 537 7.64 -22.27 12.87
CA GLU A 537 7.66 -23.72 13.06
C GLU A 537 6.45 -24.36 12.38
N VAL A 538 6.61 -25.57 11.83
CA VAL A 538 5.52 -26.40 11.30
C VAL A 538 5.61 -27.82 11.85
N HIS A 539 4.46 -28.45 12.05
CA HIS A 539 4.36 -29.84 12.50
C HIS A 539 3.85 -30.74 11.37
N VAL A 540 4.68 -31.71 10.95
CA VAL A 540 4.37 -32.62 9.83
C VAL A 540 4.85 -34.02 10.20
N GLY A 541 4.00 -35.04 10.04
CA GLY A 541 4.38 -36.44 10.32
C GLY A 541 4.85 -36.68 11.77
N GLY A 542 4.37 -35.90 12.74
CA GLY A 542 4.82 -35.98 14.14
C GLY A 542 6.17 -35.33 14.44
N GLN A 543 6.84 -34.76 13.42
CA GLN A 543 8.08 -34.01 13.57
C GLN A 543 7.82 -32.50 13.53
N ARG A 544 8.71 -31.75 14.18
CA ARG A 544 8.69 -30.30 14.21
C ARG A 544 9.85 -29.75 13.39
N PHE A 545 9.55 -28.89 12.43
CA PHE A 545 10.51 -28.26 11.54
C PHE A 545 10.58 -26.77 11.85
N THR A 546 11.80 -26.23 12.06
CA THR A 546 12.02 -24.79 12.21
C THR A 546 12.53 -24.21 10.90
N ILE A 547 11.80 -23.20 10.41
CA ILE A 547 12.03 -22.56 9.12
C ILE A 547 12.64 -21.18 9.39
N TYR A 548 13.71 -20.85 8.69
CA TYR A 548 14.35 -19.53 8.69
C TYR A 548 14.36 -18.98 7.27
N ASN A 549 13.62 -17.90 7.02
CA ASN A 549 13.69 -17.14 5.78
C ASN A 549 14.60 -15.92 5.95
N VAL A 550 15.64 -15.83 5.13
CA VAL A 550 16.68 -14.80 5.20
C VAL A 550 16.72 -13.94 3.94
N HIS A 551 17.09 -12.68 4.11
CA HIS A 551 17.45 -11.75 3.03
C HIS A 551 18.40 -10.66 3.58
N PRO A 552 19.68 -10.97 3.84
CA PRO A 552 20.65 -10.00 4.32
C PRO A 552 21.28 -9.23 3.15
N ASP A 553 21.59 -7.95 3.39
CA ASP A 553 22.45 -7.13 2.52
C ASP A 553 23.21 -6.11 3.40
N GLY A 554 24.45 -5.82 3.04
CA GLY A 554 25.31 -4.90 3.77
C GLY A 554 26.80 -5.22 3.64
N SER A 555 27.60 -4.56 4.49
CA SER A 555 29.05 -4.79 4.48
C SER A 555 29.44 -6.21 4.89
N ASP A 556 30.67 -6.62 4.58
CA ASP A 556 31.26 -7.87 5.08
C ASP A 556 31.06 -8.07 6.59
N THR A 557 31.10 -6.98 7.37
CA THR A 557 30.87 -7.02 8.81
C THR A 557 29.42 -7.39 9.13
N ALA A 558 28.44 -6.74 8.50
CA ALA A 558 27.04 -7.07 8.69
C ALA A 558 26.72 -8.51 8.27
N MET A 559 27.30 -8.97 7.16
CA MET A 559 27.13 -10.33 6.65
C MET A 559 27.73 -11.39 7.58
N LEU A 560 28.89 -11.12 8.19
CA LEU A 560 29.49 -11.99 9.21
C LEU A 560 28.63 -12.07 10.48
N VAL A 561 28.12 -10.94 10.98
CA VAL A 561 27.24 -10.90 12.16
C VAL A 561 25.94 -11.65 11.87
N PHE A 562 25.36 -11.49 10.67
CA PHE A 562 24.22 -12.27 10.21
C PHE A 562 24.51 -13.78 10.26
N ALA A 563 25.60 -14.23 9.65
CA ALA A 563 25.93 -15.66 9.61
C ALA A 563 26.13 -16.24 11.01
N GLN A 564 26.86 -15.54 11.89
CA GLN A 564 27.03 -15.95 13.28
C GLN A 564 25.68 -16.03 14.02
N THR A 565 24.83 -15.01 13.86
CA THR A 565 23.49 -14.98 14.46
C THR A 565 22.64 -16.17 13.99
N LEU A 566 22.65 -16.47 12.67
CA LEU A 566 21.93 -17.62 12.14
C LEU A 566 22.44 -18.92 12.76
N LEU A 567 23.76 -19.10 12.84
CA LEU A 567 24.38 -20.29 13.44
C LEU A 567 24.04 -20.46 14.93
N ASP A 568 23.93 -19.36 15.68
CA ASP A 568 23.52 -19.40 17.09
C ASP A 568 22.03 -19.76 17.24
N LEU A 569 21.18 -19.27 16.33
CA LEU A 569 19.74 -19.57 16.35
C LEU A 569 19.43 -21.05 16.06
N ILE A 570 20.23 -21.71 15.22
CA ILE A 570 20.01 -23.10 14.80
C ILE A 570 20.64 -24.13 15.74
N ASP A 571 21.60 -23.75 16.58
CA ASP A 571 22.44 -24.68 17.37
C ASP A 571 21.61 -25.58 18.33
N SER A 572 20.40 -25.13 18.69
CA SER A 572 19.47 -25.83 19.59
C SER A 572 18.30 -26.54 18.89
N LYS A 573 18.37 -26.72 17.56
CA LYS A 573 17.26 -27.22 16.73
C LYS A 573 17.67 -28.47 15.94
N ASP A 574 16.82 -29.50 15.99
CA ASP A 574 17.10 -30.80 15.35
C ASP A 574 16.78 -30.84 13.85
N HIS A 575 15.68 -30.18 13.43
CA HIS A 575 15.23 -30.14 12.04
C HIS A 575 15.10 -28.70 11.56
N VAL A 576 16.16 -28.21 10.90
CA VAL A 576 16.29 -26.83 10.44
C VAL A 576 16.20 -26.76 8.92
N ILE A 577 15.35 -25.86 8.44
CA ILE A 577 15.25 -25.49 7.03
C ILE A 577 15.54 -23.98 6.95
N ALA A 578 16.77 -23.61 6.60
CA ALA A 578 17.19 -22.22 6.46
C ALA A 578 17.34 -21.92 4.96
N LEU A 579 16.50 -21.03 4.43
CA LEU A 579 16.43 -20.79 3.00
C LEU A 579 16.17 -19.32 2.72
N GLY A 580 16.66 -18.83 1.60
CA GLY A 580 16.51 -17.42 1.26
C GLY A 580 17.44 -16.99 0.14
N ASP A 581 17.32 -15.72 -0.19
CA ASP A 581 18.38 -14.99 -0.88
C ASP A 581 19.40 -14.59 0.19
N TYR A 582 20.58 -15.17 0.17
CA TYR A 582 21.61 -14.87 1.16
C TYR A 582 22.50 -13.69 0.74
N ASN A 583 22.44 -13.22 -0.51
CA ASN A 583 23.49 -12.37 -1.10
C ASN A 583 24.92 -12.90 -0.91
N LEU A 584 25.08 -14.21 -0.68
CA LEU A 584 26.36 -14.85 -0.40
C LEU A 584 26.70 -15.90 -1.47
N ARG A 585 27.87 -15.76 -2.07
CA ARG A 585 28.47 -16.73 -2.97
C ARG A 585 29.21 -17.82 -2.20
N PRO A 586 29.42 -19.00 -2.81
CA PRO A 586 30.04 -20.16 -2.16
C PRO A 586 31.46 -19.93 -1.61
N TYR A 587 32.21 -19.00 -2.21
CA TYR A 587 33.59 -18.70 -1.81
C TYR A 587 33.68 -17.67 -0.68
N GLU A 588 32.57 -17.03 -0.29
CA GLU A 588 32.57 -16.00 0.75
C GLU A 588 32.61 -16.61 2.15
N GLN A 589 33.34 -15.95 3.05
CA GLN A 589 33.53 -16.45 4.42
C GLN A 589 32.22 -16.70 5.18
N PRO A 590 31.22 -15.81 5.19
CA PRO A 590 29.96 -16.06 5.89
C PRO A 590 29.21 -17.30 5.34
N TYR A 591 29.27 -17.55 4.03
CA TYR A 591 28.72 -18.76 3.42
C TYR A 591 29.44 -20.00 3.95
N GLN A 592 30.78 -20.00 3.94
CA GLN A 592 31.58 -21.14 4.39
C GLN A 592 31.32 -21.48 5.86
N MET A 593 31.10 -20.47 6.71
CA MET A 593 30.70 -20.68 8.11
C MET A 593 29.37 -21.44 8.23
N ILE A 594 28.37 -21.07 7.41
CA ILE A 594 27.05 -21.72 7.39
C ILE A 594 27.17 -23.14 6.82
N ALA A 595 27.84 -23.31 5.69
CA ALA A 595 28.04 -24.59 5.02
C ALA A 595 28.87 -25.59 5.83
N ALA A 596 29.65 -25.13 6.81
CA ALA A 596 30.37 -26.01 7.74
C ALA A 596 29.44 -26.69 8.76
N LYS A 597 28.26 -26.13 9.05
CA LYS A 597 27.27 -26.70 9.99
C LYS A 597 26.04 -27.27 9.30
N LEU A 598 25.64 -26.74 8.15
CA LEU A 598 24.44 -27.13 7.42
C LEU A 598 24.77 -27.67 6.03
N THR A 599 23.93 -28.58 5.54
CA THR A 599 24.01 -29.13 4.19
C THR A 599 23.30 -28.22 3.21
N ASN A 600 24.01 -27.72 2.20
CA ASN A 600 23.40 -27.00 1.08
C ASN A 600 22.71 -28.00 0.13
N ALA A 601 21.43 -27.76 -0.17
CA ALA A 601 20.60 -28.70 -0.93
C ALA A 601 21.12 -28.90 -2.36
N TRP A 602 21.48 -27.82 -3.05
CA TRP A 602 22.02 -27.91 -4.40
C TRP A 602 23.35 -28.66 -4.45
N GLU A 603 24.28 -28.32 -3.57
CA GLU A 603 25.61 -28.97 -3.53
C GLU A 603 25.53 -30.47 -3.23
N SER A 604 24.64 -30.86 -2.30
CA SER A 604 24.48 -32.28 -1.92
C SER A 604 23.78 -33.14 -2.99
N ALA A 605 22.93 -32.53 -3.83
CA ALA A 605 22.20 -33.23 -4.88
C ALA A 605 22.74 -32.93 -6.29
N ARG A 606 23.95 -32.38 -6.44
CA ARG A 606 24.53 -31.97 -7.73
C ARG A 606 24.48 -33.05 -8.82
N GLU A 607 24.68 -34.32 -8.45
CA GLU A 607 24.66 -35.45 -9.40
C GLU A 607 23.24 -35.90 -9.80
N THR A 608 22.25 -35.60 -8.95
CA THR A 608 20.83 -35.99 -9.15
C THR A 608 19.94 -34.80 -9.50
N ALA A 609 20.49 -33.59 -9.56
CA ALA A 609 19.76 -32.35 -9.79
C ALA A 609 19.08 -32.35 -11.17
N SER A 610 17.78 -32.08 -11.18
CA SER A 610 16.96 -32.06 -12.40
C SER A 610 16.88 -30.67 -13.08
N GLY A 611 17.65 -29.69 -12.58
CA GLY A 611 17.59 -28.27 -12.96
C GLY A 611 18.72 -27.73 -13.84
N GLU A 612 18.63 -26.44 -14.12
CA GLU A 612 19.66 -25.70 -14.86
C GLU A 612 20.94 -25.55 -14.02
N THR A 613 22.10 -25.66 -14.66
CA THR A 613 23.37 -25.41 -13.98
C THR A 613 23.54 -23.91 -13.75
N ILE A 614 23.58 -23.50 -12.48
CA ILE A 614 23.88 -22.13 -12.07
C ILE A 614 25.38 -21.95 -11.78
N SER A 615 25.93 -20.82 -12.16
CA SER A 615 27.32 -20.45 -11.85
C SER A 615 27.50 -20.22 -10.35
N GLU A 616 28.73 -20.31 -9.83
CA GLU A 616 28.99 -19.97 -8.42
C GLU A 616 28.84 -18.47 -8.13
N GLU A 617 29.04 -17.62 -9.15
CA GLU A 617 28.93 -16.16 -9.04
C GLU A 617 27.48 -15.71 -8.84
N ASP A 618 26.55 -16.35 -9.56
CA ASP A 618 25.13 -16.00 -9.57
C ASP A 618 24.33 -16.76 -8.51
N ARG A 619 24.97 -17.70 -7.79
CA ARG A 619 24.29 -18.55 -6.80
C ARG A 619 24.34 -17.91 -5.42
N ILE A 620 23.36 -17.05 -5.17
CA ILE A 620 23.13 -16.35 -3.91
C ILE A 620 21.85 -16.79 -3.18
N ASP A 621 20.89 -17.38 -3.89
CA ASP A 621 19.71 -18.02 -3.31
C ASP A 621 20.03 -19.44 -2.85
N HIS A 622 19.90 -19.76 -1.57
CA HIS A 622 20.29 -21.08 -1.03
C HIS A 622 19.19 -21.74 -0.19
N ILE A 623 19.21 -23.07 -0.17
CA ILE A 623 18.48 -23.89 0.81
C ILE A 623 19.50 -24.68 1.62
N PHE A 624 19.64 -24.33 2.89
CA PHE A 624 20.46 -25.02 3.89
C PHE A 624 19.60 -25.85 4.83
N LEU A 625 20.06 -27.07 5.10
CA LEU A 625 19.32 -28.07 5.85
C LEU A 625 20.18 -28.63 6.97
N SER A 626 19.56 -28.95 8.11
CA SER A 626 20.24 -29.72 9.15
C SER A 626 20.66 -31.10 8.63
N PRO A 627 21.75 -31.71 9.14
CA PRO A 627 22.21 -33.03 8.71
C PRO A 627 21.19 -34.18 8.91
N SER A 628 20.10 -33.92 9.64
CA SER A 628 18.98 -34.84 9.82
C SER A 628 18.13 -35.03 8.56
N PHE A 629 18.31 -34.21 7.52
CA PHE A 629 17.61 -34.37 6.25
C PHE A 629 18.44 -35.11 5.20
N THR A 630 17.74 -35.85 4.33
CA THR A 630 18.28 -36.35 3.07
C THR A 630 17.72 -35.51 1.92
N VAL A 631 18.58 -34.98 1.05
CA VAL A 631 18.16 -34.23 -0.14
C VAL A 631 17.94 -35.21 -1.28
N LEU A 632 16.69 -35.31 -1.75
CA LEU A 632 16.29 -36.26 -2.80
C LEU A 632 16.42 -35.64 -4.19
N ASP A 633 16.13 -34.36 -4.32
CA ASP A 633 16.26 -33.57 -5.54
C ASP A 633 16.40 -32.09 -5.20
N ALA A 634 17.09 -31.34 -6.04
CA ALA A 634 17.27 -29.89 -5.93
C ALA A 634 17.28 -29.29 -7.33
N THR A 635 16.55 -28.20 -7.52
CA THR A 635 16.36 -27.57 -8.83
C THR A 635 16.51 -26.06 -8.74
N TYR A 636 17.21 -25.48 -9.71
CA TYR A 636 17.10 -24.07 -10.08
C TYR A 636 16.36 -23.93 -11.41
N LEU A 637 15.55 -22.89 -11.51
CA LEU A 637 15.04 -22.35 -12.76
C LEU A 637 15.51 -20.89 -12.85
N LEU A 638 16.26 -20.54 -13.89
CA LEU A 638 16.91 -19.24 -14.01
C LEU A 638 16.00 -18.18 -14.67
N PRO A 639 16.32 -16.87 -14.52
CA PRO A 639 15.72 -15.83 -15.33
C PRO A 639 15.97 -16.04 -16.84
N PRO A 640 15.01 -15.69 -17.72
CA PRO A 640 13.74 -15.02 -17.42
C PRO A 640 12.60 -15.97 -17.06
N ASP A 641 12.82 -17.29 -17.10
CA ASP A 641 11.77 -18.31 -16.91
C ASP A 641 11.29 -18.40 -15.45
N SER A 642 12.14 -17.99 -14.50
CA SER A 642 11.76 -17.75 -13.10
C SER A 642 10.80 -16.57 -12.90
N ALA A 643 10.45 -15.82 -13.95
CA ALA A 643 9.53 -14.66 -13.89
C ALA A 643 9.92 -13.58 -12.85
N THR A 644 11.20 -13.48 -12.55
CA THR A 644 11.85 -12.48 -11.70
C THR A 644 13.31 -12.35 -12.18
N ASP A 645 14.10 -11.47 -11.57
CA ASP A 645 15.54 -11.33 -11.85
C ASP A 645 16.42 -12.27 -11.02
N HIS A 646 15.83 -12.97 -10.05
CA HIS A 646 16.44 -14.08 -9.34
C HIS A 646 16.10 -15.45 -9.93
N PRO A 647 16.96 -16.46 -9.74
CA PRO A 647 16.54 -17.83 -9.95
C PRO A 647 15.51 -18.24 -8.90
N VAL A 648 14.64 -19.18 -9.23
CA VAL A 648 13.79 -19.84 -8.24
C VAL A 648 14.38 -21.20 -7.88
N HIS A 649 14.51 -21.47 -6.58
CA HIS A 649 15.16 -22.67 -6.07
C HIS A 649 14.20 -23.48 -5.20
N TRP A 650 14.07 -24.78 -5.48
CA TRP A 650 13.35 -25.70 -4.62
C TRP A 650 14.08 -27.03 -4.45
N ALA A 651 13.78 -27.71 -3.35
CA ALA A 651 14.34 -29.02 -3.03
C ALA A 651 13.25 -29.95 -2.48
N THR A 652 13.36 -31.23 -2.83
CA THR A 652 12.62 -32.30 -2.18
C THR A 652 13.51 -32.92 -1.12
N ILE A 653 13.07 -32.89 0.14
CA ILE A 653 13.84 -33.34 1.30
C ILE A 653 13.07 -34.46 2.02
N GLY A 654 13.79 -35.44 2.57
CA GLY A 654 13.24 -36.49 3.42
C GLY A 654 13.85 -36.47 4.83
N TRP A 655 13.13 -37.01 5.83
CA TRP A 655 13.56 -37.08 7.23
C TRP A 655 13.20 -38.42 7.90
#